data_AF-A0A9P9E829-F1
#
_entry.id   AF-A0A9P9E829-F1
#
_cell.length_a   1.000
_cell.length_b   1.000
_cell.length_c   1.000
_cell.angle_alpha   90.00
_cell.angle_beta   90.00
_cell.angle_gamma   90.00
#
_symmetry.space_group_name_H-M   'P 1'
#
loop_
_entity.id
_entity.type
_entity.pdbx_description
1 polymer ?
#
loop_
_entity_poly.entity_id
_entity_poly.type
_entity_poly.pdbx_seq_one_letter_code
_entity_poly.pdbx_strand_id
1 'polypeptide(L)'
;MSNRRDDDLAYGEYHGQGGDATGDRGLIGDMGRRFFGGNKPQGQQQGSSSNEGGMSFVFDKLHKAVHGIGSEIKDKLSGKDDQPQGQQAQQQGGYSGQGQPAPQPGQEYHSQHRFLSFAPERHGNDIKWYVDGCGYMWAVSVAIERARESIWILDWWLSPELYLRRPPAKFQQYRIDRMLKAAAERGVKVNIVVYKEVTQALTRKLLNPTLPDYLHSLLPNSTDKFTSVLTRVGLDIVFKSLEELEKTDPLIAPPITVSSSHTKHALEDLHPNIAVFRHPDHLPDAKVLQSSFLSSIQNMSFSPAKLAQMPGDSLAAIYGAHDGTVLYWAHHEKLCLIDGEIAFMGGLDLCYGRWDTHQHAIADAHPGDLDKIVFPGQDYNNARIMDFQDVVHWENNKLDRTQSSRMGWTDVSLCLRGPTVQDLRTHFAQRWNFIYDEKYSKKASRYTRLDPTRSGAQEGGTYPPPPNQQRDFDGEGEGQRGFGSNQNDGQGERGLFGHGEGSGFRQNLYSQLNEGYHQVEQRYGHHGSQGDGQQNQSHAEHSGQRSNATAQITRSSAKWSHNISTEHSIQNAYSEIIKNSKHFVYIENQFFITATGNQQKPIKNTVGAAIVERIVRAARNGEKYKMIVIIPSVPGFAGDLQGDDALGTRAIMEFQYDSINRGGHSIYEEIAKAGFNPMDYIRFFNLRNYDRINVSGAMRAAEERSGVSYQQASEGRDREYEQNQDGYQAYRPPPTSQYGVYEMDAGNNPGYGRPQELDGGYGGNQGQNRPHEQYQQQGANQIGDRKGLGSGRWDSVSECYMLGGEDIRNVPWEGGAADEIDAFVSEELYVHSKLLIADDEIVICGSANMNDRSQLGDHDSEIAIIIQDQETVDSYMDGQPFRASKFAASLRREIFRKHLGLLKPQIIDRPDQNFEPIGVPNSYDWGSEEDRKVADPISDEFQGLWNWRAKTNTDAFEKVFHPVPYDGVKNWKQYNEYYSRFFKQEEGDKNNKKPSKYKWGHVVAENFAQGEQGVREVKEVLSNIRGSLVEMPLLFLKEEDIAKEGIGLNAFTEDVYT
;
A
#
# COMPACT_ATOMS: atom_id res chain seq x y z
N MET A 1 39.11 29.10 -18.21
CA MET A 1 39.86 29.91 -17.22
C MET A 1 39.34 29.59 -15.82
N SER A 2 40.08 29.92 -14.78
CA SER A 2 39.97 29.29 -13.46
C SER A 2 39.07 30.03 -12.44
N ASN A 3 38.64 29.26 -11.43
CA ASN A 3 38.08 29.66 -10.13
C ASN A 3 36.71 30.37 -10.12
N ARG A 4 35.69 29.63 -9.67
CA ARG A 4 35.22 29.67 -8.26
C ARG A 4 34.72 28.28 -7.83
N ARG A 5 34.88 27.97 -6.55
CA ARG A 5 34.22 26.90 -5.79
C ARG A 5 33.90 27.52 -4.45
N ASP A 6 32.66 27.43 -4.01
CA ASP A 6 32.17 27.94 -2.73
C ASP A 6 31.17 26.88 -2.21
N ASP A 7 31.72 25.76 -1.71
CA ASP A 7 30.97 24.60 -1.21
C ASP A 7 31.10 24.52 0.34
N ASP A 8 30.26 25.28 1.06
CA ASP A 8 30.17 25.25 2.53
C ASP A 8 28.85 24.61 2.98
N LEU A 9 28.92 23.39 3.54
CA LEU A 9 27.79 22.72 4.20
C LEU A 9 28.11 22.42 5.67
N ALA A 10 27.13 22.61 6.55
CA ALA A 10 27.32 22.75 7.99
C ALA A 10 27.44 21.42 8.79
N TYR A 11 28.22 20.46 8.30
CA TYR A 11 28.68 19.30 9.07
C TYR A 11 30.16 19.04 8.75
N GLY A 12 31.05 19.46 9.67
CA GLY A 12 32.48 19.62 9.38
C GLY A 12 33.29 18.32 9.24
N GLU A 13 34.05 18.22 8.15
CA GLU A 13 34.94 17.09 7.88
C GLU A 13 36.24 17.07 8.71
N TYR A 14 36.80 15.87 8.86
CA TYR A 14 38.11 15.63 9.49
C TYR A 14 39.24 15.56 8.45
N HIS A 15 40.01 16.64 8.31
CA HIS A 15 41.35 16.56 7.71
C HIS A 15 42.37 17.34 8.56
N GLY A 16 43.49 16.70 8.90
CA GLY A 16 44.49 17.28 9.79
C GLY A 16 45.89 17.31 9.22
N GLN A 17 46.52 18.49 9.23
CA GLN A 17 47.97 18.64 9.48
C GLN A 17 48.37 20.11 9.76
N GLY A 18 49.08 20.33 10.86
CA GLY A 18 50.13 21.36 11.05
C GLY A 18 49.77 22.86 10.97
N GLY A 19 49.76 23.55 12.13
CA GLY A 19 49.86 25.02 12.19
C GLY A 19 49.55 25.60 13.57
N ASP A 20 50.53 26.23 14.22
CA ASP A 20 50.37 26.85 15.55
C ASP A 20 49.81 28.28 15.49
N ALA A 21 48.76 28.58 16.27
CA ALA A 21 48.52 29.90 16.88
C ALA A 21 47.40 29.88 17.96
N THR A 22 47.83 29.93 19.21
CA THR A 22 47.11 30.31 20.46
C THR A 22 45.76 31.06 20.37
N GLY A 23 44.74 30.53 21.07
CA GLY A 23 43.49 31.23 21.46
C GLY A 23 42.70 30.39 22.49
N ASP A 24 42.09 31.02 23.50
CA ASP A 24 41.61 30.33 24.72
C ASP A 24 40.53 29.25 24.51
N ARG A 25 40.55 28.22 25.38
CA ARG A 25 39.61 27.09 25.39
C ARG A 25 38.67 27.12 26.60
N GLY A 26 37.40 26.77 26.40
CA GLY A 26 36.41 26.58 27.45
C GLY A 26 35.61 25.28 27.34
N LEU A 27 35.89 24.34 28.24
CA LEU A 27 34.93 23.36 28.81
C LEU A 27 33.99 22.54 27.89
N ILE A 28 34.54 21.78 26.93
CA ILE A 28 34.22 20.34 26.80
C ILE A 28 35.54 19.59 26.61
N GLY A 29 35.91 18.70 27.53
CA GLY A 29 37.25 18.09 27.48
C GLY A 29 37.67 17.17 28.62
N ASP A 30 36.76 16.50 29.34
CA ASP A 30 37.16 15.48 30.33
C ASP A 30 36.14 14.32 30.45
N MET A 31 36.10 13.45 29.44
CA MET A 31 35.44 12.13 29.54
C MET A 31 36.16 11.02 28.73
N GLY A 32 37.46 11.20 28.46
CA GLY A 32 38.24 10.34 27.54
C GLY A 32 39.39 9.54 28.16
N ARG A 33 39.54 9.48 29.49
CA ARG A 33 40.71 8.87 30.17
C ARG A 33 40.39 8.06 31.44
N ARG A 34 39.43 7.12 31.40
CA ARG A 34 39.11 6.24 32.55
C ARG A 34 38.82 4.75 32.26
N PHE A 35 39.26 4.19 31.12
CA PHE A 35 38.97 2.78 30.77
C PHE A 35 40.16 1.85 30.47
N PHE A 36 41.41 2.28 30.65
CA PHE A 36 42.59 1.40 30.52
C PHE A 36 43.60 1.58 31.67
N GLY A 37 44.08 0.46 32.21
CA GLY A 37 45.14 0.38 33.23
C GLY A 37 44.61 0.09 34.64
N GLY A 38 44.84 -1.13 35.13
CA GLY A 38 44.53 -1.52 36.51
C GLY A 38 45.73 -2.15 37.21
N ASN A 39 45.81 -2.00 38.54
CA ASN A 39 46.58 -2.91 39.39
C ASN A 39 46.19 -2.81 40.88
N LYS A 40 46.59 -3.81 41.66
CA LYS A 40 46.42 -4.02 43.11
C LYS A 40 47.81 -4.34 43.73
N PRO A 41 47.99 -4.57 45.05
CA PRO A 41 47.23 -4.18 46.24
C PRO A 41 48.12 -3.60 47.40
N GLN A 42 47.51 -3.23 48.54
CA GLN A 42 47.99 -3.24 49.97
C GLN A 42 47.30 -2.09 50.75
N GLY A 43 46.93 -2.18 52.05
CA GLY A 43 46.84 -3.32 52.98
C GLY A 43 46.54 -2.89 54.44
N GLN A 44 45.93 -3.77 55.26
CA GLN A 44 45.77 -3.71 56.75
C GLN A 44 44.84 -2.59 57.34
N GLN A 45 43.74 -2.93 58.07
CA GLN A 45 43.56 -3.38 59.48
C GLN A 45 43.48 -2.22 60.51
N GLN A 46 42.70 -2.22 61.61
CA GLN A 46 41.69 -3.12 62.24
C GLN A 46 40.35 -2.32 62.40
N GLY A 47 39.14 -2.84 62.70
CA GLY A 47 38.69 -3.92 63.60
C GLY A 47 38.17 -3.31 64.92
N SER A 48 37.07 -3.73 65.58
CA SER A 48 35.95 -4.68 65.35
C SER A 48 34.78 -4.22 66.29
N SER A 49 33.58 -4.79 66.48
CA SER A 49 32.73 -5.90 66.00
C SER A 49 31.27 -5.54 66.45
N SER A 50 30.15 -6.26 66.34
CA SER A 50 29.71 -7.60 65.91
C SER A 50 28.25 -7.44 65.35
N ASN A 51 27.38 -8.42 65.06
CA ASN A 51 27.34 -9.88 65.20
C ASN A 51 26.50 -10.48 64.04
N GLU A 52 26.66 -11.77 63.71
CA GLU A 52 26.02 -12.40 62.53
C GLU A 52 24.57 -12.85 62.78
N GLY A 53 23.72 -12.91 61.74
CA GLY A 53 22.28 -13.17 61.96
C GLY A 53 21.34 -13.43 60.76
N GLY A 54 21.83 -13.90 59.61
CA GLY A 54 21.00 -14.58 58.59
C GLY A 54 20.09 -13.75 57.65
N MET A 55 20.36 -13.85 56.34
CA MET A 55 19.33 -13.87 55.27
C MET A 55 19.88 -14.44 53.94
N SER A 56 20.70 -15.50 54.02
CA SER A 56 21.29 -16.17 52.85
C SER A 56 20.50 -17.44 52.48
N PHE A 57 19.23 -17.28 52.07
CA PHE A 57 18.38 -18.44 51.73
C PHE A 57 17.25 -18.22 50.70
N VAL A 58 17.06 -17.00 50.19
CA VAL A 58 15.90 -16.68 49.32
C VAL A 58 16.22 -16.72 47.82
N PHE A 59 17.32 -16.11 47.38
CA PHE A 59 17.61 -16.00 45.93
C PHE A 59 18.22 -17.27 45.31
N ASP A 60 19.04 -18.03 46.04
CA ASP A 60 19.68 -19.26 45.53
C ASP A 60 18.69 -20.44 45.36
N LYS A 61 17.44 -20.25 45.79
CA LYS A 61 16.33 -21.20 45.57
C LYS A 61 15.50 -20.92 44.32
N LEU A 62 15.43 -19.67 43.85
CA LEU A 62 14.67 -19.35 42.63
C LEU A 62 15.45 -19.81 41.39
N HIS A 63 16.77 -19.69 41.40
CA HIS A 63 17.65 -20.04 40.28
C HIS A 63 17.81 -21.55 40.02
N LYS A 64 17.19 -22.42 40.84
CA LYS A 64 17.10 -23.88 40.65
C LYS A 64 15.67 -24.38 40.42
N ALA A 65 14.66 -23.50 40.41
CA ALA A 65 13.26 -23.88 40.17
C ALA A 65 12.87 -23.94 38.68
N VAL A 66 13.66 -23.31 37.79
CA VAL A 66 13.30 -23.11 36.37
C VAL A 66 13.84 -24.20 35.43
N HIS A 67 14.64 -25.15 35.93
CA HIS A 67 15.11 -26.33 35.17
C HIS A 67 14.48 -27.65 35.62
N GLY A 68 13.32 -27.60 36.30
CA GLY A 68 12.64 -28.76 36.87
C GLY A 68 11.24 -29.09 36.31
N ILE A 69 10.71 -28.28 35.37
CA ILE A 69 9.34 -28.45 34.84
C ILE A 69 9.41 -28.59 33.31
N GLY A 70 9.97 -29.71 32.85
CA GLY A 70 10.17 -30.00 31.42
C GLY A 70 9.74 -31.40 30.97
N SER A 71 9.16 -32.22 31.87
CA SER A 71 8.91 -33.65 31.62
C SER A 71 7.53 -34.17 32.03
N GLU A 72 6.78 -33.51 32.93
CA GLU A 72 5.52 -34.09 33.49
C GLU A 72 4.21 -33.58 32.85
N ILE A 73 4.28 -32.64 31.91
CA ILE A 73 3.08 -32.14 31.18
C ILE A 73 2.84 -32.92 29.87
N LYS A 74 3.84 -33.69 29.39
CA LYS A 74 3.75 -34.43 28.12
C LYS A 74 2.84 -35.67 28.21
N ASP A 75 2.75 -36.30 29.38
CA ASP A 75 2.06 -37.59 29.57
C ASP A 75 0.60 -37.44 30.05
N LYS A 76 0.05 -36.21 30.08
CA LYS A 76 -1.37 -35.94 30.45
C LYS A 76 -2.23 -35.41 29.30
N LEU A 77 -1.67 -35.26 28.10
CA LEU A 77 -2.42 -34.87 26.89
C LEU A 77 -2.64 -36.03 25.90
N SER A 78 -2.03 -37.19 26.13
CA SER A 78 -2.25 -38.42 25.34
C SER A 78 -3.40 -39.25 25.91
N GLY A 79 -4.64 -38.80 25.74
CA GLY A 79 -5.82 -39.57 26.13
C GLY A 79 -5.96 -40.87 25.34
N LYS A 80 -5.84 -42.01 26.02
CA LYS A 80 -6.22 -43.35 25.53
C LYS A 80 -6.82 -44.15 26.68
N ASP A 81 -8.04 -44.63 26.50
CA ASP A 81 -8.70 -45.52 27.46
C ASP A 81 -8.20 -46.97 27.34
N ASP A 82 -8.06 -47.65 28.48
CA ASP A 82 -7.66 -49.05 28.55
C ASP A 82 -8.83 -50.02 28.26
N GLN A 83 -8.56 -51.06 27.46
CA GLN A 83 -9.27 -52.35 27.56
C GLN A 83 -8.26 -53.53 27.52
N PRO A 84 -8.47 -54.61 28.30
CA PRO A 84 -7.37 -55.50 28.66
C PRO A 84 -7.21 -56.78 27.80
N GLN A 85 -5.94 -57.13 27.56
CA GLN A 85 -5.36 -58.48 27.37
C GLN A 85 -5.79 -59.33 26.14
N GLY A 86 -4.83 -59.67 25.27
CA GLY A 86 -5.10 -60.41 24.01
C GLY A 86 -3.92 -61.16 23.34
N GLN A 87 -3.04 -61.82 24.11
CA GLN A 87 -2.04 -62.81 23.64
C GLN A 87 -0.90 -62.34 22.70
N GLN A 88 0.04 -63.25 22.41
CA GLN A 88 1.35 -63.00 21.78
C GLN A 88 1.48 -63.69 20.41
N ALA A 89 2.20 -63.08 19.47
CA ALA A 89 2.83 -63.76 18.33
C ALA A 89 4.09 -62.99 17.85
N GLN A 90 5.00 -63.69 17.16
CA GLN A 90 6.27 -63.14 16.64
C GLN A 90 6.27 -63.15 15.10
N GLN A 91 6.92 -62.16 14.46
CA GLN A 91 7.80 -62.23 13.26
C GLN A 91 7.98 -60.82 12.66
N GLN A 92 9.20 -60.30 12.55
CA GLN A 92 10.18 -60.45 11.45
C GLN A 92 9.80 -59.77 10.11
N GLY A 93 10.59 -58.74 9.76
CA GLY A 93 11.11 -58.50 8.41
C GLY A 93 10.18 -57.94 7.32
N GLY A 94 10.44 -56.70 6.88
CA GLY A 94 9.78 -56.15 5.68
C GLY A 94 10.15 -54.70 5.37
N TYR A 95 11.28 -54.46 4.69
CA TYR A 95 11.49 -53.21 3.97
C TYR A 95 10.79 -53.31 2.60
N SER A 96 9.70 -52.58 2.42
CA SER A 96 9.03 -52.41 1.12
C SER A 96 8.66 -50.95 0.94
N GLY A 97 9.21 -50.31 -0.10
CA GLY A 97 8.92 -48.91 -0.39
C GLY A 97 7.45 -48.71 -0.79
N GLN A 98 6.78 -47.81 -0.09
CA GLN A 98 5.53 -47.18 -0.53
C GLN A 98 5.74 -45.68 -0.40
N GLY A 99 5.32 -44.91 -1.40
CA GLY A 99 5.45 -43.45 -1.37
C GLY A 99 4.65 -42.86 -0.21
N GLN A 100 5.10 -41.74 0.34
CA GLN A 100 4.31 -41.03 1.34
C GLN A 100 2.95 -40.64 0.75
N PRO A 101 1.85 -40.76 1.51
CA PRO A 101 0.55 -40.29 1.04
C PRO A 101 0.61 -38.79 0.76
N ALA A 102 0.04 -38.35 -0.36
CA ALA A 102 0.00 -36.94 -0.71
C ALA A 102 -0.69 -36.13 0.42
N PRO A 103 -0.17 -34.95 0.80
CA PRO A 103 -0.74 -34.19 1.91
C PRO A 103 -2.19 -33.79 1.65
N GLN A 104 -2.97 -33.66 2.73
CA GLN A 104 -4.30 -33.07 2.64
C GLN A 104 -4.17 -31.56 2.33
N PRO A 105 -5.18 -30.93 1.71
CA PRO A 105 -5.22 -29.47 1.58
C PRO A 105 -5.06 -28.80 2.96
N GLY A 106 -4.11 -27.88 3.10
CA GLY A 106 -3.72 -27.29 4.38
C GLY A 106 -2.53 -27.97 5.09
N GLN A 107 -1.92 -29.01 4.50
CA GLN A 107 -0.59 -29.49 4.88
C GLN A 107 0.37 -29.25 3.71
N GLU A 108 0.96 -28.05 3.67
CA GLU A 108 1.82 -27.60 2.58
C GLU A 108 3.29 -27.90 2.89
N TYR A 109 4.08 -28.22 1.86
CA TYR A 109 5.50 -28.62 2.02
C TYR A 109 6.44 -27.42 2.27
N HIS A 110 6.07 -26.48 3.16
CA HIS A 110 6.82 -25.24 3.45
C HIS A 110 8.34 -25.46 3.56
N SER A 111 8.77 -26.50 4.29
CA SER A 111 10.19 -26.84 4.49
C SER A 111 10.97 -27.25 3.23
N GLN A 112 10.31 -27.42 2.09
CA GLN A 112 10.90 -27.78 0.79
C GLN A 112 10.95 -26.58 -0.18
N HIS A 113 10.30 -25.46 0.15
CA HIS A 113 10.25 -24.26 -0.68
C HIS A 113 11.16 -23.15 -0.14
N ARG A 114 11.63 -22.28 -1.04
CA ARG A 114 12.34 -21.05 -0.69
C ARG A 114 11.46 -20.14 0.19
N PHE A 115 12.11 -19.42 1.11
CA PHE A 115 11.46 -18.58 2.14
C PHE A 115 10.45 -19.29 3.06
N LEU A 116 10.35 -20.63 3.03
CA LEU A 116 9.30 -21.42 3.68
C LEU A 116 7.87 -21.13 3.18
N SER A 117 7.72 -20.58 1.97
CA SER A 117 6.41 -20.25 1.39
C SER A 117 5.56 -21.50 1.13
N PHE A 118 4.23 -21.36 1.21
CA PHE A 118 3.29 -22.36 0.71
C PHE A 118 3.47 -22.64 -0.80
N ALA A 119 3.89 -21.65 -1.58
CA ALA A 119 4.06 -21.75 -3.02
C ALA A 119 5.54 -22.01 -3.39
N PRO A 120 5.83 -22.93 -4.32
CA PRO A 120 7.17 -23.11 -4.88
C PRO A 120 7.49 -21.99 -5.89
N GLU A 121 8.77 -21.83 -6.24
CA GLU A 121 9.20 -20.98 -7.36
C GLU A 121 8.57 -21.49 -8.68
N ARG A 122 8.09 -20.55 -9.51
CA ARG A 122 7.42 -20.78 -10.79
C ARG A 122 8.19 -20.12 -11.92
N HIS A 123 8.31 -20.78 -13.07
CA HIS A 123 8.86 -20.20 -14.30
C HIS A 123 7.75 -20.02 -15.35
N GLY A 124 8.02 -19.25 -16.41
CA GLY A 124 7.04 -19.05 -17.50
C GLY A 124 5.84 -18.20 -17.12
N ASN A 125 6.03 -17.21 -16.25
CA ASN A 125 5.00 -16.22 -15.92
C ASN A 125 5.20 -14.98 -16.80
N ASP A 126 4.11 -14.50 -17.41
CA ASP A 126 4.02 -13.13 -17.89
C ASP A 126 3.70 -12.23 -16.67
N ILE A 127 4.47 -11.16 -16.48
CA ILE A 127 4.26 -10.18 -15.40
C ILE A 127 4.38 -8.76 -15.96
N LYS A 128 3.43 -7.90 -15.60
CA LYS A 128 3.35 -6.49 -16.03
C LYS A 128 3.20 -5.57 -14.81
N TRP A 129 3.91 -4.46 -14.79
CA TRP A 129 3.84 -3.47 -13.71
C TRP A 129 2.97 -2.25 -14.06
N TYR A 130 2.43 -1.63 -13.03
CA TYR A 130 1.74 -0.34 -13.04
C TYR A 130 2.26 0.51 -11.89
N VAL A 131 2.61 1.75 -12.20
CA VAL A 131 2.88 2.81 -11.22
C VAL A 131 1.63 3.69 -11.22
N ASP A 132 1.11 3.99 -10.02
CA ASP A 132 -0.11 4.76 -9.77
C ASP A 132 -1.42 4.12 -10.27
N GLY A 133 -2.54 4.61 -9.73
CA GLY A 133 -3.86 4.00 -9.94
C GLY A 133 -4.42 4.14 -11.36
N CYS A 134 -4.01 5.15 -12.14
CA CYS A 134 -4.58 5.45 -13.46
C CYS A 134 -4.50 4.27 -14.44
N GLY A 135 -3.28 3.75 -14.69
CA GLY A 135 -3.07 2.61 -15.58
C GLY A 135 -3.59 1.28 -15.00
N TYR A 136 -3.43 1.09 -13.68
CA TYR A 136 -3.88 -0.12 -12.98
C TYR A 136 -5.41 -0.29 -13.06
N MET A 137 -6.17 0.74 -12.67
CA MET A 137 -7.64 0.67 -12.67
C MET A 137 -8.20 0.59 -14.09
N TRP A 138 -7.54 1.22 -15.07
CA TRP A 138 -7.88 1.01 -16.48
C TRP A 138 -7.71 -0.48 -16.86
N ALA A 139 -6.57 -1.10 -16.57
CA ALA A 139 -6.32 -2.51 -16.89
C ALA A 139 -7.30 -3.46 -16.19
N VAL A 140 -7.62 -3.22 -14.91
CA VAL A 140 -8.64 -3.97 -14.15
C VAL A 140 -10.01 -3.85 -14.82
N SER A 141 -10.43 -2.64 -15.22
CA SER A 141 -11.72 -2.44 -15.89
C SER A 141 -11.81 -3.23 -17.20
N VAL A 142 -10.76 -3.18 -18.02
CA VAL A 142 -10.67 -3.93 -19.29
C VAL A 142 -10.78 -5.44 -19.05
N ALA A 143 -10.19 -5.94 -17.97
CA ALA A 143 -10.29 -7.36 -17.61
C ALA A 143 -11.70 -7.76 -17.14
N ILE A 144 -12.39 -6.91 -16.37
CA ILE A 144 -13.79 -7.13 -15.93
C ILE A 144 -14.77 -7.11 -17.12
N GLU A 145 -14.53 -6.30 -18.17
CA GLU A 145 -15.28 -6.37 -19.43
C GLU A 145 -15.03 -7.68 -20.20
N ARG A 146 -13.78 -8.13 -20.21
CA ARG A 146 -13.35 -9.35 -20.92
C ARG A 146 -13.77 -10.64 -20.18
N ALA A 147 -14.02 -10.60 -18.86
CA ALA A 147 -14.40 -11.74 -18.02
C ALA A 147 -15.60 -12.56 -18.56
N ARG A 148 -15.54 -13.89 -18.40
CA ARG A 148 -16.48 -14.88 -18.96
C ARG A 148 -17.01 -15.90 -17.95
N GLU A 149 -16.23 -16.30 -16.95
CA GLU A 149 -16.55 -17.38 -16.00
C GLU A 149 -16.62 -16.88 -14.56
N SER A 150 -15.57 -16.20 -14.08
CA SER A 150 -15.49 -15.76 -12.67
C SER A 150 -14.64 -14.53 -12.43
N ILE A 151 -15.02 -13.72 -11.45
CA ILE A 151 -14.25 -12.62 -10.89
C ILE A 151 -14.12 -12.89 -9.38
N TRP A 152 -12.91 -13.05 -8.86
CA TRP A 152 -12.68 -13.22 -7.40
C TRP A 152 -11.89 -12.02 -6.86
N ILE A 153 -12.35 -11.39 -5.78
CA ILE A 153 -11.74 -10.16 -5.23
C ILE A 153 -11.46 -10.30 -3.74
N LEU A 154 -10.23 -9.97 -3.32
CA LEU A 154 -9.87 -9.60 -1.94
C LEU A 154 -9.52 -8.11 -1.95
N ASP A 155 -10.08 -7.35 -1.01
CA ASP A 155 -9.72 -5.96 -0.72
C ASP A 155 -9.79 -5.72 0.80
N TRP A 156 -8.96 -4.81 1.31
CA TRP A 156 -9.15 -4.29 2.67
C TRP A 156 -10.40 -3.38 2.71
N TRP A 157 -10.60 -2.59 1.67
CA TRP A 157 -11.82 -1.81 1.44
C TRP A 157 -12.11 -1.73 -0.06
N LEU A 158 -13.36 -1.96 -0.45
CA LEU A 158 -13.84 -1.84 -1.83
C LEU A 158 -15.02 -0.86 -1.83
N SER A 159 -14.93 0.22 -2.61
CA SER A 159 -16.03 1.19 -2.81
C SER A 159 -16.82 0.81 -4.07
N PRO A 160 -18.08 0.36 -3.98
CA PRO A 160 -18.88 -0.03 -5.15
C PRO A 160 -19.00 1.09 -6.20
N GLU A 161 -19.02 2.34 -5.77
CA GLU A 161 -19.25 3.52 -6.60
C GLU A 161 -17.94 4.16 -7.13
N LEU A 162 -16.78 3.51 -6.95
CA LEU A 162 -15.50 3.95 -7.52
C LEU A 162 -15.52 3.88 -9.06
N TYR A 163 -15.01 4.93 -9.72
CA TYR A 163 -14.79 4.98 -11.16
C TYR A 163 -13.37 4.55 -11.55
N LEU A 164 -13.27 3.45 -12.31
CA LEU A 164 -12.00 2.89 -12.80
C LEU A 164 -11.41 3.63 -14.02
N ARG A 165 -12.22 4.43 -14.74
CA ARG A 165 -11.80 5.32 -15.83
C ARG A 165 -12.41 6.72 -15.62
N ARG A 166 -11.68 7.78 -15.98
CA ARG A 166 -11.98 9.17 -15.57
C ARG A 166 -11.69 10.20 -16.67
N PRO A 167 -12.38 11.36 -16.70
CA PRO A 167 -13.39 11.83 -15.74
C PRO A 167 -14.73 11.08 -15.84
N PRO A 168 -15.53 11.00 -14.76
CA PRO A 168 -16.78 10.23 -14.72
C PRO A 168 -17.77 10.59 -15.84
N ALA A 169 -17.85 11.86 -16.24
CA ALA A 169 -18.73 12.34 -17.31
C ALA A 169 -18.58 11.56 -18.63
N LYS A 170 -17.34 11.21 -19.00
CA LYS A 170 -17.00 10.44 -20.21
C LYS A 170 -17.14 8.93 -20.03
N PHE A 171 -17.10 8.46 -18.78
CA PHE A 171 -16.76 7.08 -18.42
C PHE A 171 -17.74 6.44 -17.41
N GLN A 172 -19.00 6.88 -17.41
CA GLN A 172 -20.03 6.49 -16.45
C GLN A 172 -20.32 4.97 -16.35
N GLN A 173 -19.99 4.18 -17.38
CA GLN A 173 -20.12 2.71 -17.36
C GLN A 173 -19.02 2.02 -16.55
N TYR A 174 -17.88 2.69 -16.32
CA TYR A 174 -16.69 2.12 -15.68
C TYR A 174 -16.68 2.28 -14.15
N ARG A 175 -17.87 2.39 -13.54
CA ARG A 175 -18.09 2.34 -12.09
C ARG A 175 -18.19 0.88 -11.62
N ILE A 176 -17.55 0.52 -10.51
CA ILE A 176 -17.38 -0.90 -10.14
C ILE A 176 -18.72 -1.65 -10.03
N ASP A 177 -19.73 -1.06 -9.37
CA ASP A 177 -21.10 -1.60 -9.28
C ASP A 177 -21.69 -1.93 -10.65
N ARG A 178 -21.61 -0.99 -11.60
CA ARG A 178 -22.11 -1.12 -12.97
C ARG A 178 -21.34 -2.18 -13.75
N MET A 179 -20.01 -2.27 -13.57
CA MET A 179 -19.18 -3.27 -14.23
C MET A 179 -19.38 -4.69 -13.69
N LEU A 180 -19.50 -4.85 -12.37
CA LEU A 180 -19.76 -6.15 -11.74
C LEU A 180 -21.19 -6.64 -12.02
N LYS A 181 -22.19 -5.74 -12.02
CA LYS A 181 -23.54 -6.03 -12.52
C LYS A 181 -23.51 -6.50 -13.98
N ALA A 182 -22.79 -5.78 -14.85
CA ALA A 182 -22.65 -6.14 -16.26
C ALA A 182 -21.94 -7.48 -16.47
N ALA A 183 -20.99 -7.87 -15.61
CA ALA A 183 -20.39 -9.20 -15.64
C ALA A 183 -21.37 -10.27 -15.14
N ALA A 184 -22.05 -10.02 -14.03
CA ALA A 184 -23.00 -10.93 -13.41
C ALA A 184 -24.20 -11.24 -14.34
N GLU A 185 -24.69 -10.25 -15.11
CA GLU A 185 -25.69 -10.40 -16.17
C GLU A 185 -25.22 -11.28 -17.34
N ARG A 186 -23.91 -11.30 -17.65
CA ARG A 186 -23.32 -12.22 -18.66
C ARG A 186 -23.20 -13.66 -18.15
N GLY A 187 -23.51 -13.91 -16.87
CA GLY A 187 -23.40 -15.22 -16.23
C GLY A 187 -22.15 -15.41 -15.35
N VAL A 188 -21.23 -14.44 -15.34
CA VAL A 188 -19.99 -14.48 -14.56
C VAL A 188 -20.29 -14.60 -13.07
N LYS A 189 -19.56 -15.48 -12.36
CA LYS A 189 -19.64 -15.62 -10.89
C LYS A 189 -18.67 -14.67 -10.20
N VAL A 190 -19.20 -13.74 -9.40
CA VAL A 190 -18.41 -12.73 -8.70
C VAL A 190 -18.34 -13.09 -7.22
N ASN A 191 -17.14 -13.38 -6.71
CA ASN A 191 -16.89 -13.79 -5.32
C ASN A 191 -15.96 -12.77 -4.64
N ILE A 192 -16.42 -12.10 -3.60
CA ILE A 192 -15.68 -11.01 -2.95
C ILE A 192 -15.50 -11.35 -1.47
N VAL A 193 -14.31 -11.11 -0.93
CA VAL A 193 -14.08 -11.05 0.52
C VAL A 193 -13.54 -9.65 0.83
N VAL A 194 -14.22 -8.94 1.71
CA VAL A 194 -13.70 -7.69 2.30
C VAL A 194 -13.43 -7.89 3.79
N TYR A 195 -12.44 -7.15 4.31
CA TYR A 195 -12.27 -7.01 5.75
C TYR A 195 -13.57 -6.48 6.40
N LYS A 196 -13.87 -6.93 7.61
CA LYS A 196 -14.97 -6.41 8.43
C LYS A 196 -14.41 -5.52 9.54
N GLU A 197 -14.74 -4.24 9.49
CA GLU A 197 -14.41 -3.29 10.55
C GLU A 197 -15.03 -3.64 11.91
N VAL A 198 -14.32 -3.32 13.00
CA VAL A 198 -14.90 -3.26 14.35
C VAL A 198 -15.84 -2.06 14.39
N THR A 199 -17.12 -2.21 14.73
CA THR A 199 -18.03 -1.05 14.85
C THR A 199 -17.93 -0.38 16.22
N GLN A 200 -17.99 0.95 16.29
CA GLN A 200 -17.94 1.68 17.58
C GLN A 200 -19.06 1.25 18.54
N ALA A 201 -20.18 0.74 18.04
CA ALA A 201 -21.26 0.19 18.84
C ALA A 201 -20.80 -0.93 19.79
N LEU A 202 -19.82 -1.74 19.37
CA LEU A 202 -19.20 -2.82 20.15
C LEU A 202 -18.33 -2.23 21.26
N THR A 203 -17.40 -1.35 20.91
CA THR A 203 -16.52 -0.60 21.83
C THR A 203 -17.33 0.15 22.89
N ARG A 204 -18.39 0.84 22.47
CA ARG A 204 -19.27 1.64 23.32
C ARG A 204 -20.16 0.79 24.23
N LYS A 205 -20.53 -0.44 23.85
CA LYS A 205 -21.25 -1.38 24.73
C LYS A 205 -20.34 -1.98 25.80
N LEU A 206 -19.09 -2.33 25.45
CA LEU A 206 -18.12 -2.93 26.37
C LEU A 206 -17.61 -1.93 27.42
N LEU A 207 -17.36 -0.66 27.03
CA LEU A 207 -16.80 0.37 27.93
C LEU A 207 -17.83 1.14 28.77
N ASN A 208 -19.13 1.02 28.47
CA ASN A 208 -20.19 1.81 29.12
C ASN A 208 -20.31 1.67 30.66
N PRO A 209 -19.97 0.54 31.32
CA PRO A 209 -20.15 0.40 32.77
C PRO A 209 -19.21 1.23 33.66
N THR A 210 -18.24 1.94 33.09
CA THR A 210 -17.02 2.37 33.82
C THR A 210 -16.59 3.83 33.62
N LEU A 211 -17.37 4.67 32.93
CA LEU A 211 -17.02 6.08 32.66
C LEU A 211 -17.55 7.04 33.74
N PRO A 212 -16.71 7.95 34.32
CA PRO A 212 -17.15 8.91 35.33
C PRO A 212 -18.04 10.05 34.79
N ASP A 213 -18.94 10.56 35.64
CA ASP A 213 -20.03 11.50 35.29
C ASP A 213 -19.61 12.77 34.53
N TYR A 214 -18.38 13.25 34.70
CA TYR A 214 -17.90 14.48 34.07
C TYR A 214 -17.92 14.40 32.53
N LEU A 215 -17.71 13.21 31.95
CA LEU A 215 -17.75 13.00 30.51
C LEU A 215 -19.17 13.02 29.92
N HIS A 216 -20.23 13.00 30.73
CA HIS A 216 -21.60 13.19 30.23
C HIS A 216 -21.86 14.62 29.70
N SER A 217 -21.06 15.61 30.10
CA SER A 217 -21.20 17.01 29.65
C SER A 217 -20.75 17.28 28.21
N LEU A 218 -20.15 16.28 27.53
CA LEU A 218 -19.74 16.37 26.12
C LEU A 218 -20.78 15.84 25.13
N LEU A 219 -21.98 15.46 25.61
CA LEU A 219 -23.07 14.94 24.78
C LEU A 219 -24.11 16.02 24.42
N PRO A 220 -24.68 16.03 23.19
CA PRO A 220 -25.75 16.95 22.82
C PRO A 220 -27.04 16.72 23.62
N ASN A 221 -27.58 17.78 24.24
CA ASN A 221 -28.80 17.72 25.06
C ASN A 221 -30.09 17.68 24.21
N SER A 222 -30.40 16.54 23.58
CA SER A 222 -31.72 16.29 22.98
C SER A 222 -32.11 14.80 22.87
N THR A 223 -32.42 14.15 24.00
CA THR A 223 -33.20 12.90 23.99
C THR A 223 -34.70 13.22 24.12
N ASP A 224 -35.43 13.08 23.01
CA ASP A 224 -36.87 13.35 23.00
C ASP A 224 -37.69 12.24 23.71
N LYS A 225 -38.90 12.59 24.14
CA LYS A 225 -39.75 11.83 25.08
C LYS A 225 -40.09 10.42 24.62
N PHE A 226 -40.08 10.16 23.31
CA PHE A 226 -40.33 8.85 22.70
C PHE A 226 -39.43 7.74 23.26
N THR A 227 -38.16 8.08 23.56
CA THR A 227 -37.14 7.14 24.04
C THR A 227 -37.53 6.44 25.36
N SER A 228 -38.30 7.13 26.22
CA SER A 228 -38.73 6.64 27.54
C SER A 228 -39.88 5.63 27.51
N VAL A 229 -40.61 5.54 26.38
CA VAL A 229 -41.73 4.60 26.21
C VAL A 229 -41.20 3.26 25.68
N LEU A 230 -40.26 3.31 24.72
CA LEU A 230 -39.59 2.12 24.16
C LEU A 230 -38.89 1.27 25.22
N THR A 231 -38.29 1.90 26.23
CA THR A 231 -37.55 1.22 27.31
C THR A 231 -38.41 0.33 28.21
N ARG A 232 -39.75 0.41 28.12
CA ARG A 232 -40.66 -0.28 29.05
C ARG A 232 -41.57 -1.34 28.41
N VAL A 233 -41.44 -1.59 27.11
CA VAL A 233 -42.32 -2.50 26.34
C VAL A 233 -41.53 -3.53 25.50
N GLY A 234 -40.25 -3.29 25.20
CA GLY A 234 -39.52 -4.03 24.16
C GLY A 234 -38.63 -5.22 24.58
N LEU A 235 -38.64 -5.67 25.84
CA LEU A 235 -37.66 -6.67 26.33
C LEU A 235 -37.80 -8.07 25.70
N ASP A 236 -38.94 -8.39 25.07
CA ASP A 236 -39.17 -9.63 24.31
C ASP A 236 -38.92 -9.50 22.79
N ILE A 237 -38.49 -8.33 22.29
CA ILE A 237 -38.31 -8.05 20.84
C ILE A 237 -36.83 -8.16 20.41
N VAL A 238 -35.97 -8.71 21.27
CA VAL A 238 -34.48 -8.70 21.13
C VAL A 238 -33.94 -9.79 20.17
N PHE A 239 -34.79 -10.44 19.38
CA PHE A 239 -34.42 -11.54 18.46
C PHE A 239 -34.92 -11.36 17.01
N LYS A 240 -34.80 -10.14 16.48
CA LYS A 240 -34.54 -9.91 15.04
C LYS A 240 -33.04 -9.75 14.82
N SER A 241 -32.53 -10.19 13.69
CA SER A 241 -31.08 -10.30 13.43
C SER A 241 -30.39 -8.94 13.38
N LEU A 242 -29.13 -8.88 13.86
CA LEU A 242 -28.25 -7.72 13.64
C LEU A 242 -28.12 -7.37 12.15
N GLU A 243 -28.23 -8.34 11.25
CA GLU A 243 -28.26 -8.14 9.78
C GLU A 243 -29.53 -7.43 9.26
N GLU A 244 -30.64 -7.38 10.02
CA GLU A 244 -31.75 -6.45 9.71
C GLU A 244 -31.46 -5.06 10.28
N LEU A 245 -30.89 -4.98 11.49
CA LEU A 245 -30.60 -3.69 12.14
C LEU A 245 -29.54 -2.88 11.36
N GLU A 246 -28.42 -3.51 10.97
CA GLU A 246 -27.38 -2.94 10.11
C GLU A 246 -27.90 -2.50 8.73
N LYS A 247 -29.02 -3.08 8.25
CA LYS A 247 -29.67 -2.70 6.98
C LYS A 247 -30.65 -1.53 7.13
N THR A 248 -31.28 -1.34 8.30
CA THR A 248 -32.35 -0.34 8.47
C THR A 248 -31.90 0.95 9.14
N ASP A 249 -30.85 0.91 9.96
CA ASP A 249 -30.38 2.08 10.72
C ASP A 249 -28.88 1.92 11.06
N PRO A 250 -27.95 2.53 10.29
CA PRO A 250 -26.49 2.40 10.49
C PRO A 250 -26.00 3.22 11.69
N LEU A 251 -26.53 2.91 12.88
CA LEU A 251 -26.26 3.65 14.10
C LEU A 251 -24.83 3.44 14.62
N ILE A 252 -24.18 4.58 14.86
CA ILE A 252 -22.82 4.75 15.40
C ILE A 252 -21.75 4.45 14.36
N ALA A 253 -21.16 5.53 13.82
CA ALA A 253 -20.08 5.50 12.84
C ALA A 253 -18.92 4.60 13.30
N PRO A 254 -18.35 3.76 12.42
CA PRO A 254 -17.18 2.94 12.76
C PRO A 254 -15.95 3.80 13.11
N PRO A 255 -14.97 3.24 13.87
CA PRO A 255 -13.74 3.90 14.28
C PRO A 255 -12.71 4.01 13.14
N ILE A 256 -12.98 3.34 12.02
CA ILE A 256 -12.34 3.49 10.72
C ILE A 256 -13.47 3.88 9.76
N THR A 257 -13.25 4.82 8.86
CA THR A 257 -14.30 5.47 8.04
C THR A 257 -14.87 4.63 6.90
N VAL A 258 -14.41 3.38 6.77
CA VAL A 258 -14.89 2.38 5.81
C VAL A 258 -16.23 1.77 6.22
N SER A 259 -16.96 1.18 5.26
CA SER A 259 -18.20 0.44 5.52
C SER A 259 -18.28 -0.84 4.69
N SER A 260 -17.74 -1.94 5.23
CA SER A 260 -17.89 -3.26 4.59
C SER A 260 -19.36 -3.66 4.44
N SER A 261 -20.24 -3.18 5.34
CA SER A 261 -21.68 -3.45 5.30
C SER A 261 -22.34 -2.83 4.07
N HIS A 262 -21.97 -1.59 3.73
CA HIS A 262 -22.39 -0.94 2.48
C HIS A 262 -21.91 -1.75 1.27
N THR A 263 -20.61 -2.00 1.17
CA THR A 263 -20.00 -2.79 0.10
C THR A 263 -20.70 -4.14 -0.11
N LYS A 264 -21.04 -4.84 0.98
CA LYS A 264 -21.79 -6.09 0.92
C LYS A 264 -23.17 -5.89 0.30
N HIS A 265 -23.99 -4.98 0.83
CA HIS A 265 -25.38 -4.89 0.41
C HIS A 265 -25.55 -4.22 -0.95
N ALA A 266 -24.82 -3.13 -1.19
CA ALA A 266 -24.79 -2.45 -2.49
C ALA A 266 -24.33 -3.36 -3.64
N LEU A 267 -23.50 -4.39 -3.40
CA LEU A 267 -23.09 -5.36 -4.44
C LEU A 267 -23.95 -6.63 -4.49
N GLU A 268 -24.38 -7.18 -3.35
CA GLU A 268 -25.17 -8.42 -3.34
C GLU A 268 -26.61 -8.24 -3.83
N ASP A 269 -27.18 -7.04 -3.68
CA ASP A 269 -28.54 -6.73 -4.10
C ASP A 269 -28.64 -6.43 -5.63
N LEU A 270 -27.50 -6.22 -6.33
CA LEU A 270 -27.45 -6.01 -7.79
C LEU A 270 -27.76 -7.27 -8.62
N HIS A 271 -27.22 -8.43 -8.21
CA HIS A 271 -27.41 -9.69 -8.94
C HIS A 271 -27.10 -10.94 -8.10
N PRO A 272 -27.87 -12.04 -8.21
CA PRO A 272 -27.63 -13.28 -7.45
C PRO A 272 -26.34 -14.04 -7.82
N ASN A 273 -25.57 -13.58 -8.81
CA ASN A 273 -24.22 -14.11 -9.10
C ASN A 273 -23.09 -13.38 -8.34
N ILE A 274 -23.40 -12.31 -7.58
CA ILE A 274 -22.41 -11.53 -6.83
C ILE A 274 -22.51 -11.88 -5.34
N ALA A 275 -21.50 -12.54 -4.79
CA ALA A 275 -21.43 -13.02 -3.41
C ALA A 275 -20.32 -12.31 -2.62
N VAL A 276 -20.67 -11.73 -1.46
CA VAL A 276 -19.73 -10.93 -0.65
C VAL A 276 -19.63 -11.47 0.78
N PHE A 277 -18.43 -11.90 1.17
CA PHE A 277 -18.07 -12.24 2.54
C PHE A 277 -17.48 -11.04 3.30
N ARG A 278 -17.69 -11.04 4.62
CA ARG A 278 -17.12 -10.09 5.58
C ARG A 278 -16.50 -10.87 6.74
N HIS A 279 -15.23 -10.65 7.04
CA HIS A 279 -14.46 -11.38 8.08
C HIS A 279 -13.32 -10.50 8.63
N PRO A 280 -12.90 -10.63 9.90
CA PRO A 280 -13.40 -11.52 10.97
C PRO A 280 -14.72 -11.05 11.60
N ASP A 281 -15.37 -11.90 12.41
CA ASP A 281 -16.48 -11.47 13.27
C ASP A 281 -16.01 -11.17 14.70
N HIS A 282 -16.01 -9.88 15.04
CA HIS A 282 -15.55 -9.29 16.30
C HIS A 282 -16.44 -9.57 17.53
N LEU A 283 -17.14 -10.70 17.58
CA LEU A 283 -18.06 -11.09 18.65
C LEU A 283 -17.62 -12.41 19.30
N PRO A 284 -17.22 -12.40 20.58
CA PRO A 284 -17.07 -13.64 21.34
C PRO A 284 -18.40 -14.40 21.41
N ASP A 285 -18.36 -15.73 21.30
CA ASP A 285 -19.58 -16.56 21.31
C ASP A 285 -20.40 -16.30 22.59
N ALA A 286 -21.71 -16.10 22.44
CA ALA A 286 -22.57 -15.48 23.46
C ALA A 286 -22.64 -16.27 24.77
N LYS A 287 -22.29 -17.55 24.75
CA LYS A 287 -22.16 -18.41 25.94
C LYS A 287 -20.93 -18.09 26.80
N VAL A 288 -19.83 -17.65 26.19
CA VAL A 288 -18.55 -17.36 26.87
C VAL A 288 -18.68 -16.07 27.69
N LEU A 289 -19.21 -15.01 27.08
CA LEU A 289 -19.39 -13.70 27.72
C LEU A 289 -20.26 -13.73 28.99
N GLN A 290 -21.24 -14.63 29.06
CA GLN A 290 -22.15 -14.71 30.21
C GLN A 290 -21.57 -15.42 31.44
N SER A 291 -20.56 -16.29 31.30
CA SER A 291 -20.13 -17.19 32.38
C SER A 291 -18.77 -16.89 33.03
N SER A 292 -17.86 -16.17 32.36
CA SER A 292 -16.50 -15.91 32.87
C SER A 292 -16.16 -14.42 32.98
N PHE A 293 -16.54 -13.62 31.99
CA PHE A 293 -16.19 -12.20 31.87
C PHE A 293 -16.92 -11.35 32.93
N LEU A 294 -18.26 -11.42 32.97
CA LEU A 294 -19.08 -10.60 33.87
C LEU A 294 -18.81 -10.88 35.37
N SER A 295 -18.62 -12.15 35.75
CA SER A 295 -18.31 -12.56 37.13
C SER A 295 -16.95 -12.06 37.62
N SER A 296 -16.00 -11.88 36.70
CA SER A 296 -14.67 -11.36 37.02
C SER A 296 -14.72 -9.83 37.18
N ILE A 297 -15.39 -9.13 36.26
CA ILE A 297 -15.46 -7.66 36.25
C ILE A 297 -16.30 -7.09 37.40
N GLN A 298 -17.39 -7.76 37.80
CA GLN A 298 -18.27 -7.29 38.89
C GLN A 298 -17.59 -7.09 40.26
N ASN A 299 -16.39 -7.65 40.46
CA ASN A 299 -15.63 -7.53 41.70
C ASN A 299 -14.46 -6.53 41.63
N MET A 300 -14.28 -5.81 40.51
CA MET A 300 -13.10 -4.97 40.29
C MET A 300 -13.39 -3.46 40.28
N SER A 301 -12.54 -2.71 40.98
CA SER A 301 -12.51 -1.24 40.98
C SER A 301 -11.34 -0.78 40.11
N PHE A 302 -11.65 -0.16 38.98
CA PHE A 302 -10.68 0.26 37.96
C PHE A 302 -10.01 1.59 38.31
N SER A 303 -8.70 1.64 38.15
CA SER A 303 -7.90 2.87 38.07
C SER A 303 -6.65 2.59 37.23
N PRO A 304 -5.99 3.59 36.60
CA PRO A 304 -4.82 3.36 35.75
C PRO A 304 -3.70 2.60 36.49
N ALA A 305 -3.43 2.99 37.74
CA ALA A 305 -2.44 2.33 38.60
C ALA A 305 -2.77 0.87 38.99
N LYS A 306 -4.03 0.42 38.83
CA LYS A 306 -4.43 -0.98 39.02
C LYS A 306 -4.43 -1.78 37.71
N LEU A 307 -4.75 -1.14 36.58
CA LEU A 307 -4.65 -1.76 35.26
C LEU A 307 -3.19 -2.17 34.97
N ALA A 308 -2.23 -1.29 35.27
CA ALA A 308 -0.79 -1.57 35.22
C ALA A 308 -0.29 -2.64 36.24
N GLN A 309 -1.18 -3.22 37.06
CA GLN A 309 -0.87 -4.28 38.02
C GLN A 309 -1.61 -5.60 37.73
N MET A 310 -2.35 -5.68 36.62
CA MET A 310 -3.07 -6.89 36.21
C MET A 310 -2.14 -7.92 35.53
N PRO A 311 -2.37 -9.24 35.69
CA PRO A 311 -1.72 -10.26 34.88
C PRO A 311 -2.11 -10.13 33.40
N GLY A 312 -1.14 -10.38 32.50
CA GLY A 312 -1.31 -10.21 31.05
C GLY A 312 -2.54 -10.93 30.48
N ASP A 313 -2.78 -12.18 30.85
CA ASP A 313 -3.93 -12.98 30.39
C ASP A 313 -5.29 -12.35 30.73
N SER A 314 -5.37 -11.61 31.84
CA SER A 314 -6.59 -10.91 32.26
C SER A 314 -6.81 -9.60 31.50
N LEU A 315 -5.73 -8.94 31.06
CA LEU A 315 -5.80 -7.78 30.16
C LEU A 315 -6.08 -8.23 28.71
N ALA A 316 -5.47 -9.33 28.25
CA ALA A 316 -5.76 -9.94 26.96
C ALA A 316 -7.26 -10.24 26.80
N ALA A 317 -7.93 -10.74 27.85
CA ALA A 317 -9.38 -10.93 27.87
C ALA A 317 -10.20 -9.63 27.86
N ILE A 318 -9.65 -8.48 28.29
CA ILE A 318 -10.30 -7.15 28.24
C ILE A 318 -10.13 -6.51 26.84
N TYR A 319 -8.96 -6.67 26.23
CA TYR A 319 -8.71 -6.38 24.82
C TYR A 319 -9.24 -7.49 23.87
N GLY A 320 -9.94 -8.48 24.44
CA GLY A 320 -10.74 -9.51 23.77
C GLY A 320 -9.98 -10.59 22.98
N ALA A 321 -8.68 -10.75 23.21
CA ALA A 321 -7.93 -11.92 22.76
C ALA A 321 -8.23 -13.14 23.66
N HIS A 322 -9.20 -13.96 23.26
CA HIS A 322 -9.50 -15.26 23.89
C HIS A 322 -9.67 -16.33 22.80
N ASP A 323 -9.12 -17.53 23.01
CA ASP A 323 -9.11 -18.68 22.07
C ASP A 323 -8.61 -18.41 20.62
N GLY A 324 -8.00 -17.25 20.37
CA GLY A 324 -7.47 -16.85 19.06
C GLY A 324 -8.42 -16.03 18.19
N THR A 325 -9.58 -15.60 18.70
CA THR A 325 -10.32 -14.47 18.13
C THR A 325 -9.53 -13.18 18.43
N VAL A 326 -9.30 -12.33 17.42
CA VAL A 326 -8.56 -11.08 17.59
C VAL A 326 -9.37 -9.90 17.04
N LEU A 327 -9.47 -8.83 17.84
CA LEU A 327 -10.25 -7.62 17.54
C LEU A 327 -9.53 -6.59 16.66
N TYR A 328 -8.22 -6.74 16.44
CA TYR A 328 -7.37 -5.67 15.89
C TYR A 328 -6.65 -6.01 14.57
N TRP A 329 -6.74 -7.26 14.10
CA TRP A 329 -6.10 -7.71 12.86
C TRP A 329 -7.07 -7.69 11.68
N ALA A 330 -6.54 -7.41 10.49
CA ALA A 330 -7.30 -7.22 9.25
C ALA A 330 -6.88 -8.18 8.13
N HIS A 331 -7.75 -8.28 7.13
CA HIS A 331 -7.39 -8.78 5.80
C HIS A 331 -6.90 -7.59 5.00
N HIS A 332 -5.60 -7.49 4.75
CA HIS A 332 -4.99 -6.29 4.17
C HIS A 332 -4.50 -6.50 2.72
N GLU A 333 -4.52 -7.73 2.22
CA GLU A 333 -4.21 -8.01 0.81
C GLU A 333 -5.23 -7.49 -0.19
N LYS A 334 -4.71 -7.07 -1.36
CA LYS A 334 -5.48 -6.64 -2.53
C LYS A 334 -5.22 -7.59 -3.69
N LEU A 335 -6.26 -8.27 -4.17
CA LEU A 335 -6.17 -9.33 -5.17
C LEU A 335 -7.44 -9.40 -6.02
N CYS A 336 -7.35 -9.18 -7.33
CA CYS A 336 -8.45 -9.41 -8.28
C CYS A 336 -8.07 -10.48 -9.31
N LEU A 337 -8.78 -11.60 -9.32
CA LEU A 337 -8.59 -12.75 -10.22
C LEU A 337 -9.71 -12.80 -11.27
N ILE A 338 -9.34 -12.91 -12.54
CA ILE A 338 -10.27 -12.95 -13.69
C ILE A 338 -10.14 -14.30 -14.39
N ASP A 339 -11.25 -15.04 -14.46
CA ASP A 339 -11.43 -16.36 -15.08
C ASP A 339 -10.41 -17.43 -14.64
N GLY A 340 -9.65 -17.17 -13.56
CA GLY A 340 -8.55 -18.00 -13.11
C GLY A 340 -7.30 -17.97 -13.99
N GLU A 341 -7.27 -17.14 -15.04
CA GLU A 341 -6.11 -16.98 -15.93
C GLU A 341 -5.27 -15.74 -15.63
N ILE A 342 -5.91 -14.65 -15.21
CA ILE A 342 -5.27 -13.34 -14.97
C ILE A 342 -5.44 -12.97 -13.50
N ALA A 343 -4.39 -12.44 -12.87
CA ALA A 343 -4.45 -11.84 -11.54
C ALA A 343 -3.97 -10.39 -11.55
N PHE A 344 -4.51 -9.58 -10.65
CA PHE A 344 -4.03 -8.26 -10.30
C PHE A 344 -3.73 -8.24 -8.79
N MET A 345 -2.59 -7.70 -8.36
CA MET A 345 -2.21 -7.59 -6.95
C MET A 345 -1.19 -6.47 -6.71
N GLY A 346 -1.11 -5.96 -5.48
CA GLY A 346 -0.17 -4.90 -5.08
C GLY A 346 -0.68 -4.14 -3.85
N GLY A 347 -0.35 -2.85 -3.75
CA GLY A 347 -0.85 -1.97 -2.69
C GLY A 347 -2.23 -1.35 -2.97
N LEU A 348 -2.71 -1.33 -4.22
CA LEU A 348 -3.95 -0.64 -4.60
C LEU A 348 -5.22 -1.43 -4.26
N ASP A 349 -5.97 -0.94 -3.27
CA ASP A 349 -7.37 -1.32 -3.03
C ASP A 349 -8.30 -0.74 -4.11
N LEU A 350 -9.43 -1.41 -4.37
CA LEU A 350 -10.51 -0.90 -5.23
C LEU A 350 -11.48 0.05 -4.49
N CYS A 351 -10.95 1.08 -3.84
CA CYS A 351 -11.73 2.10 -3.12
C CYS A 351 -11.23 3.56 -3.34
N TYR A 352 -11.95 4.52 -2.77
CA TYR A 352 -11.73 5.96 -2.96
C TYR A 352 -10.30 6.43 -2.63
N GLY A 353 -9.84 7.45 -3.37
CA GLY A 353 -8.55 8.11 -3.16
C GLY A 353 -7.31 7.37 -3.71
N ARG A 354 -7.43 6.09 -4.08
CA ARG A 354 -6.34 5.24 -4.62
C ARG A 354 -6.01 5.53 -6.10
N TRP A 355 -6.95 6.09 -6.85
CA TRP A 355 -6.70 6.47 -8.24
C TRP A 355 -5.88 7.76 -8.26
N ASP A 356 -4.73 7.73 -8.95
CA ASP A 356 -3.92 8.92 -9.19
C ASP A 356 -3.06 8.74 -10.46
N THR A 357 -2.38 9.81 -10.86
CA THR A 357 -1.55 9.93 -12.07
C THR A 357 -0.11 10.28 -11.72
N HIS A 358 0.83 10.11 -12.64
CA HIS A 358 2.25 10.40 -12.39
C HIS A 358 2.56 11.85 -11.98
N GLN A 359 1.70 12.81 -12.35
CA GLN A 359 1.78 14.22 -11.94
C GLN A 359 1.00 14.54 -10.65
N HIS A 360 0.33 13.57 -10.02
CA HIS A 360 -0.33 13.69 -8.72
C HIS A 360 -1.07 15.03 -8.50
N ALA A 361 -2.09 15.31 -9.31
CA ALA A 361 -2.87 16.54 -9.21
C ALA A 361 -3.64 16.60 -7.87
N ILE A 362 -3.60 17.76 -7.20
CA ILE A 362 -4.28 17.96 -5.90
C ILE A 362 -5.34 19.08 -5.92
N ALA A 363 -5.36 19.90 -6.98
CA ALA A 363 -6.53 20.69 -7.36
C ALA A 363 -7.44 19.89 -8.33
N ASP A 364 -8.75 19.97 -8.12
CA ASP A 364 -9.80 19.34 -8.97
C ASP A 364 -11.00 20.31 -9.08
N ALA A 365 -10.71 21.60 -9.27
CA ALA A 365 -11.69 22.68 -9.34
C ALA A 365 -11.78 23.21 -10.78
N HIS A 366 -12.92 22.97 -11.42
CA HIS A 366 -13.16 23.17 -12.85
C HIS A 366 -14.29 24.19 -13.10
N PRO A 367 -14.07 25.50 -12.86
CA PRO A 367 -15.13 26.52 -12.97
C PRO A 367 -15.65 26.73 -14.40
N GLY A 368 -14.87 26.34 -15.41
CA GLY A 368 -15.23 26.45 -16.81
C GLY A 368 -15.97 25.24 -17.39
N ASP A 369 -15.93 24.09 -16.73
CA ASP A 369 -16.56 22.85 -17.22
C ASP A 369 -16.63 21.78 -16.10
N LEU A 370 -17.82 21.56 -15.52
CA LEU A 370 -18.00 20.59 -14.42
C LEU A 370 -17.76 19.13 -14.85
N ASP A 371 -17.88 18.82 -16.14
CA ASP A 371 -17.65 17.45 -16.66
C ASP A 371 -16.16 17.07 -16.72
N LYS A 372 -15.26 17.97 -16.30
CA LYS A 372 -13.82 17.71 -16.14
C LYS A 372 -13.41 17.20 -14.76
N ILE A 373 -14.27 17.31 -13.75
CA ILE A 373 -14.03 16.80 -12.39
C ILE A 373 -13.47 15.37 -12.47
N VAL A 374 -12.27 15.16 -11.95
CA VAL A 374 -11.59 13.86 -11.96
C VAL A 374 -11.94 13.07 -10.70
N PHE A 375 -12.17 13.74 -9.56
CA PHE A 375 -12.44 13.11 -8.27
C PHE A 375 -13.87 13.48 -7.80
N PRO A 376 -14.89 12.65 -8.09
CA PRO A 376 -16.28 12.93 -7.70
C PRO A 376 -16.52 12.57 -6.21
N GLY A 377 -17.36 13.33 -5.50
CA GLY A 377 -17.75 13.03 -4.11
C GLY A 377 -16.57 12.68 -3.19
N GLN A 378 -16.70 11.60 -2.39
CA GLN A 378 -15.69 11.10 -1.44
C GLN A 378 -14.32 10.75 -2.08
N ASP A 379 -14.24 10.60 -3.41
CA ASP A 379 -12.96 10.34 -4.08
C ASP A 379 -11.99 11.54 -3.97
N TYR A 380 -12.53 12.75 -3.79
CA TYR A 380 -11.75 13.94 -3.43
C TYR A 380 -11.49 13.99 -1.91
N ASN A 381 -10.53 13.22 -1.43
CA ASN A 381 -10.20 13.13 0.00
C ASN A 381 -8.83 13.71 0.37
N ASN A 382 -8.71 14.22 1.61
CA ASN A 382 -7.45 14.56 2.26
C ASN A 382 -7.49 14.13 3.73
N ALA A 383 -6.99 12.93 4.00
CA ALA A 383 -6.99 12.33 5.33
C ALA A 383 -6.21 13.13 6.38
N ARG A 384 -5.34 14.10 6.01
CA ARG A 384 -4.69 15.03 6.97
C ARG A 384 -5.61 16.17 7.43
N ILE A 385 -6.57 16.57 6.59
CA ILE A 385 -7.56 17.63 6.88
C ILE A 385 -8.84 17.03 7.47
N MET A 386 -9.40 16.03 6.79
CA MET A 386 -10.63 15.33 7.17
C MET A 386 -10.62 13.94 6.53
N ASP A 387 -10.68 12.88 7.34
CA ASP A 387 -10.88 11.53 6.82
C ASP A 387 -12.32 11.32 6.31
N PHE A 388 -12.55 10.29 5.49
CA PHE A 388 -13.82 10.02 4.78
C PHE A 388 -15.04 10.06 5.73
N GLN A 389 -16.20 10.53 5.25
CA GLN A 389 -17.41 10.58 6.09
C GLN A 389 -18.66 10.22 5.31
N ASP A 390 -19.52 9.40 5.90
CA ASP A 390 -20.79 8.98 5.30
C ASP A 390 -20.60 8.32 3.92
N VAL A 391 -19.66 7.38 3.83
CA VAL A 391 -19.28 6.67 2.58
C VAL A 391 -20.40 5.83 1.94
N VAL A 392 -21.58 5.80 2.55
CA VAL A 392 -22.83 5.27 1.96
C VAL A 392 -23.42 6.29 0.97
N HIS A 393 -23.39 7.56 1.34
CA HIS A 393 -23.84 8.69 0.52
C HIS A 393 -22.61 9.41 -0.04
N TRP A 394 -21.90 8.73 -0.93
CA TRP A 394 -20.59 9.14 -1.44
C TRP A 394 -20.60 10.53 -2.11
N GLU A 395 -21.76 11.03 -2.54
CA GLU A 395 -21.93 12.35 -3.12
C GLU A 395 -21.89 13.49 -2.08
N ASN A 396 -22.08 13.19 -0.79
CA ASN A 396 -22.10 14.18 0.30
C ASN A 396 -20.71 14.36 0.96
N ASN A 397 -19.69 14.64 0.14
CA ASN A 397 -18.37 15.02 0.63
C ASN A 397 -18.41 16.41 1.32
N LYS A 398 -17.62 16.57 2.38
CA LYS A 398 -17.49 17.79 3.20
C LYS A 398 -16.16 18.53 2.98
N LEU A 399 -15.23 17.95 2.21
CA LEU A 399 -13.99 18.60 1.82
C LEU A 399 -14.25 19.52 0.62
N ASP A 400 -14.14 20.83 0.83
CA ASP A 400 -14.39 21.84 -0.20
C ASP A 400 -13.18 21.95 -1.15
N ARG A 401 -13.33 21.40 -2.37
CA ARG A 401 -12.39 21.48 -3.50
C ARG A 401 -11.99 22.90 -3.92
N THR A 402 -12.65 23.94 -3.42
CA THR A 402 -12.27 25.35 -3.63
C THR A 402 -11.37 25.92 -2.53
N GLN A 403 -11.33 25.29 -1.34
CA GLN A 403 -10.64 25.79 -0.14
C GLN A 403 -9.56 24.86 0.40
N SER A 404 -9.38 23.67 -0.15
CA SER A 404 -8.42 22.67 0.32
C SER A 404 -8.04 21.72 -0.81
N SER A 405 -6.80 21.22 -0.77
CA SER A 405 -6.29 20.18 -1.67
C SER A 405 -6.73 18.78 -1.24
N ARG A 406 -6.84 17.85 -2.21
CA ARG A 406 -6.79 16.40 -1.92
C ARG A 406 -5.36 15.97 -1.54
N MET A 407 -5.22 14.85 -0.85
CA MET A 407 -3.91 14.24 -0.57
C MET A 407 -3.50 13.36 -1.75
N GLY A 408 -2.27 13.51 -2.27
CA GLY A 408 -1.78 12.70 -3.39
C GLY A 408 -1.60 11.23 -3.00
N TRP A 409 -1.65 10.30 -3.96
CA TRP A 409 -1.44 8.86 -3.71
C TRP A 409 -0.43 8.26 -4.70
N THR A 410 0.69 7.70 -4.21
CA THR A 410 1.61 6.86 -5.01
C THR A 410 1.54 5.42 -4.57
N ASP A 411 1.46 4.51 -5.54
CA ASP A 411 1.34 3.08 -5.30
C ASP A 411 1.92 2.28 -6.47
N VAL A 412 2.20 1.00 -6.25
CA VAL A 412 2.70 0.08 -7.28
C VAL A 412 1.89 -1.21 -7.22
N SER A 413 1.45 -1.68 -8.39
CA SER A 413 0.65 -2.90 -8.52
C SER A 413 0.94 -3.60 -9.84
N LEU A 414 0.51 -4.86 -9.94
CA LEU A 414 0.90 -5.78 -10.99
C LEU A 414 -0.32 -6.41 -11.68
N CYS A 415 -0.13 -6.83 -12.93
CA CYS A 415 -0.97 -7.81 -13.61
C CYS A 415 -0.11 -9.05 -13.94
N LEU A 416 -0.68 -10.24 -13.78
CA LEU A 416 0.01 -11.54 -13.84
C LEU A 416 -0.77 -12.51 -14.73
N ARG A 417 -0.05 -13.33 -15.50
CA ARG A 417 -0.58 -14.52 -16.17
C ARG A 417 0.46 -15.64 -16.16
N GLY A 418 0.01 -16.87 -15.91
CA GLY A 418 0.89 -18.04 -15.86
C GLY A 418 0.80 -18.79 -14.52
N PRO A 419 1.74 -19.71 -14.23
CA PRO A 419 1.61 -20.64 -13.11
C PRO A 419 1.40 -20.01 -11.72
N THR A 420 1.94 -18.82 -11.43
CA THR A 420 1.69 -18.13 -10.14
C THR A 420 0.23 -17.78 -9.89
N VAL A 421 -0.58 -17.60 -10.94
CA VAL A 421 -2.02 -17.32 -10.81
C VAL A 421 -2.74 -18.50 -10.12
N GLN A 422 -2.27 -19.73 -10.32
CA GLN A 422 -2.81 -20.91 -9.65
C GLN A 422 -2.48 -20.94 -8.14
N ASP A 423 -1.35 -20.36 -7.73
CA ASP A 423 -1.00 -20.21 -6.31
C ASP A 423 -1.88 -19.13 -5.64
N LEU A 424 -2.15 -18.02 -6.34
CA LEU A 424 -3.10 -16.99 -5.89
C LEU A 424 -4.55 -17.53 -5.80
N ARG A 425 -4.99 -18.36 -6.76
CA ARG A 425 -6.27 -19.09 -6.68
C ARG A 425 -6.31 -20.10 -5.53
N THR A 426 -5.17 -20.65 -5.12
CA THR A 426 -5.07 -21.55 -3.96
C THR A 426 -5.24 -20.77 -2.66
N HIS A 427 -4.52 -19.65 -2.53
CA HIS A 427 -4.69 -18.71 -1.42
C HIS A 427 -6.14 -18.21 -1.27
N PHE A 428 -6.77 -17.74 -2.37
CA PHE A 428 -8.16 -17.27 -2.35
C PHE A 428 -9.13 -18.38 -1.91
N ALA A 429 -9.06 -19.56 -2.53
CA ALA A 429 -10.01 -20.63 -2.26
C ALA A 429 -9.85 -21.23 -0.85
N GLN A 430 -8.63 -21.25 -0.29
CA GLN A 430 -8.40 -21.63 1.10
C GLN A 430 -9.18 -20.71 2.05
N ARG A 431 -9.00 -19.38 1.91
CA ARG A 431 -9.70 -18.38 2.74
C ARG A 431 -11.22 -18.42 2.54
N TRP A 432 -11.68 -18.44 1.28
CA TRP A 432 -13.10 -18.51 0.96
C TRP A 432 -13.75 -19.74 1.60
N ASN A 433 -13.10 -20.90 1.50
CA ASN A 433 -13.64 -22.14 2.08
C ASN A 433 -13.60 -22.14 3.61
N PHE A 434 -12.56 -21.56 4.23
CA PHE A 434 -12.49 -21.33 5.67
C PHE A 434 -13.67 -20.46 6.17
N ILE A 435 -13.83 -19.25 5.61
CA ILE A 435 -14.91 -18.33 5.96
C ILE A 435 -16.30 -18.92 5.63
N TYR A 436 -16.41 -19.68 4.53
CA TYR A 436 -17.64 -20.39 4.19
C TYR A 436 -17.98 -21.44 5.25
N ASP A 437 -17.08 -22.38 5.54
CA ASP A 437 -17.32 -23.49 6.45
C ASP A 437 -17.67 -22.99 7.87
N GLU A 438 -16.99 -21.94 8.35
CA GLU A 438 -17.26 -21.27 9.62
C GLU A 438 -18.65 -20.59 9.66
N LYS A 439 -18.90 -19.66 8.72
CA LYS A 439 -19.92 -18.60 8.86
C LYS A 439 -21.07 -18.67 7.86
N TYR A 440 -20.83 -19.11 6.62
CA TYR A 440 -21.82 -19.05 5.53
C TYR A 440 -22.40 -20.41 5.11
N SER A 441 -21.80 -21.52 5.54
CA SER A 441 -22.25 -22.91 5.32
C SER A 441 -23.67 -23.19 5.82
N LYS A 442 -24.15 -22.39 6.77
CA LYS A 442 -25.49 -22.45 7.38
C LYS A 442 -26.43 -21.35 6.87
N LYS A 443 -25.97 -20.48 5.97
CA LYS A 443 -26.73 -19.33 5.41
C LYS A 443 -27.26 -19.65 4.00
N ALA A 444 -27.89 -18.66 3.38
CA ALA A 444 -28.70 -18.81 2.16
C ALA A 444 -27.92 -19.38 0.96
N SER A 445 -28.66 -20.01 0.04
CA SER A 445 -28.18 -20.73 -1.15
C SER A 445 -27.43 -19.90 -2.20
N ARG A 446 -27.17 -18.62 -1.96
CA ARG A 446 -26.33 -17.77 -2.84
C ARG A 446 -24.83 -18.02 -2.64
N TYR A 447 -24.44 -18.58 -1.49
CA TYR A 447 -23.05 -18.89 -1.17
C TYR A 447 -22.73 -20.36 -1.47
N THR A 448 -21.67 -20.59 -2.22
CA THR A 448 -21.15 -21.93 -2.52
C THR A 448 -19.71 -22.05 -2.05
N ARG A 449 -19.37 -23.21 -1.47
CA ARG A 449 -17.97 -23.61 -1.25
C ARG A 449 -17.27 -23.70 -2.61
N LEU A 450 -16.02 -23.24 -2.70
CA LEU A 450 -15.20 -23.38 -3.92
C LEU A 450 -14.52 -24.74 -3.94
N ASP A 451 -14.31 -25.28 -5.13
CA ASP A 451 -13.52 -26.51 -5.32
C ASP A 451 -12.11 -26.33 -4.75
N PRO A 452 -11.54 -27.33 -4.05
CA PRO A 452 -10.18 -27.25 -3.51
C PRO A 452 -9.12 -27.16 -4.63
N THR A 453 -8.73 -25.92 -4.96
CA THR A 453 -7.53 -25.64 -5.75
C THR A 453 -6.28 -26.09 -4.99
N ARG A 454 -5.27 -26.52 -5.75
CA ARG A 454 -3.97 -26.94 -5.22
C ARG A 454 -2.88 -26.08 -5.85
N SER A 455 -1.89 -25.72 -5.04
CA SER A 455 -0.56 -25.40 -5.56
C SER A 455 0.07 -26.69 -6.09
N GLY A 456 0.70 -26.62 -7.28
CA GLY A 456 1.27 -27.79 -7.97
C GLY A 456 2.37 -28.56 -7.20
N ALA A 457 2.83 -28.06 -6.04
CA ALA A 457 3.74 -28.79 -5.14
C ALA A 457 3.18 -30.15 -4.66
N GLN A 458 1.87 -30.38 -4.78
CA GLN A 458 1.24 -31.66 -4.46
C GLN A 458 1.34 -32.74 -5.56
N GLU A 459 1.82 -32.42 -6.77
CA GLU A 459 1.87 -33.37 -7.91
C GLU A 459 3.21 -34.09 -8.08
N GLY A 460 4.21 -33.82 -7.22
CA GLY A 460 5.44 -34.61 -7.16
C GLY A 460 6.35 -34.50 -8.39
N GLY A 461 6.26 -33.42 -9.15
CA GLY A 461 7.16 -33.13 -10.27
C GLY A 461 8.63 -33.13 -9.82
N THR A 462 9.53 -33.66 -10.64
CA THR A 462 10.97 -33.70 -10.33
C THR A 462 11.60 -32.32 -10.44
N TYR A 463 11.68 -31.62 -9.31
CA TYR A 463 12.48 -30.41 -9.18
C TYR A 463 13.98 -30.73 -9.31
N PRO A 464 14.78 -29.88 -9.99
CA PRO A 464 16.23 -29.91 -9.79
C PRO A 464 16.54 -29.57 -8.32
N PRO A 465 17.57 -30.17 -7.70
CA PRO A 465 17.98 -29.77 -6.36
C PRO A 465 18.43 -28.30 -6.37
N PRO A 466 18.20 -27.54 -5.28
CA PRO A 466 18.68 -26.16 -5.19
C PRO A 466 20.21 -26.11 -5.35
N PRO A 467 20.77 -25.03 -5.91
CA PRO A 467 22.22 -24.84 -5.94
C PRO A 467 22.78 -24.91 -4.52
N ASN A 468 23.78 -25.78 -4.29
CA ASN A 468 24.44 -25.91 -2.99
C ASN A 468 25.22 -24.64 -2.63
N GLN A 469 24.55 -23.67 -2.03
CA GLN A 469 25.20 -22.63 -1.23
C GLN A 469 25.42 -23.19 0.18
N GLN A 470 26.67 -23.16 0.63
CA GLN A 470 27.13 -23.89 1.80
C GLN A 470 26.53 -23.28 3.08
N ARG A 471 25.72 -24.06 3.81
CA ARG A 471 25.32 -23.74 5.18
C ARG A 471 26.43 -24.11 6.15
N ASP A 472 27.54 -23.38 6.10
CA ASP A 472 28.57 -23.48 7.11
C ASP A 472 28.10 -22.70 8.35
N PHE A 473 27.62 -23.46 9.34
CA PHE A 473 27.30 -22.97 10.68
C PHE A 473 28.29 -23.67 11.63
N ASP A 474 29.16 -22.90 12.29
CA ASP A 474 30.40 -23.43 12.87
C ASP A 474 30.20 -24.55 13.91
N GLY A 475 31.01 -25.61 13.78
CA GLY A 475 31.11 -26.71 14.73
C GLY A 475 32.46 -27.42 14.60
N GLU A 476 33.30 -27.30 15.63
CA GLU A 476 34.68 -27.84 15.61
C GLU A 476 34.72 -29.38 15.59
N GLY A 477 35.59 -29.96 14.75
CA GLY A 477 35.85 -31.40 14.72
C GLY A 477 36.93 -31.81 13.71
N GLU A 478 38.07 -32.33 14.19
CA GLU A 478 39.17 -32.84 13.34
C GLU A 478 38.81 -34.18 12.66
N GLY A 479 39.25 -34.44 11.40
CA GLY A 479 38.78 -35.67 10.72
C GLY A 479 39.38 -36.18 9.39
N GLN A 480 40.69 -36.04 9.13
CA GLN A 480 41.43 -36.80 8.08
C GLN A 480 41.09 -36.54 6.59
N ARG A 481 41.94 -37.08 5.69
CA ARG A 481 41.97 -36.85 4.22
C ARG A 481 41.71 -38.14 3.44
N GLY A 482 41.09 -38.05 2.27
CA GLY A 482 40.99 -39.15 1.29
C GLY A 482 41.24 -38.66 -0.15
N PHE A 483 41.90 -39.46 -0.98
CA PHE A 483 42.22 -39.13 -2.39
C PHE A 483 41.22 -39.77 -3.37
N GLY A 484 40.97 -39.11 -4.51
CA GLY A 484 40.00 -39.55 -5.52
C GLY A 484 40.54 -40.56 -6.55
N SER A 485 39.79 -40.84 -7.61
CA SER A 485 40.30 -41.35 -8.90
C SER A 485 39.27 -41.32 -10.04
N ASN A 486 39.79 -41.35 -11.27
CA ASN A 486 39.14 -41.20 -12.58
C ASN A 486 38.26 -42.42 -12.99
N GLN A 487 37.32 -42.27 -13.95
CA GLN A 487 37.53 -42.73 -15.35
C GLN A 487 36.34 -42.50 -16.34
N ASN A 488 36.73 -42.08 -17.56
CA ASN A 488 36.23 -42.34 -18.92
C ASN A 488 34.73 -42.38 -19.34
N ASP A 489 34.43 -41.50 -20.31
CA ASP A 489 33.98 -41.76 -21.71
C ASP A 489 32.76 -42.63 -22.06
N GLY A 490 31.94 -42.11 -23.00
CA GLY A 490 31.00 -42.90 -23.81
C GLY A 490 30.11 -42.08 -24.75
N GLN A 491 30.45 -41.99 -26.05
CA GLN A 491 29.58 -41.42 -27.09
C GLN A 491 28.76 -42.53 -27.81
N GLY A 492 27.57 -42.21 -28.33
CA GLY A 492 26.80 -43.14 -29.19
C GLY A 492 25.51 -42.55 -29.76
N GLU A 493 25.22 -42.79 -31.04
CA GLU A 493 24.09 -42.20 -31.80
C GLU A 493 23.21 -43.28 -32.48
N ARG A 494 21.89 -43.02 -32.58
CA ARG A 494 20.90 -43.53 -33.58
C ARG A 494 20.46 -45.02 -33.61
N GLY A 495 19.21 -45.21 -34.09
CA GLY A 495 18.55 -46.49 -34.43
C GLY A 495 17.27 -46.74 -33.61
N LEU A 496 16.00 -46.69 -34.04
CA LEU A 496 15.26 -46.59 -35.33
C LEU A 496 14.52 -47.90 -35.76
N PHE A 497 13.17 -47.85 -35.73
CA PHE A 497 12.13 -48.78 -36.23
C PHE A 497 11.73 -50.06 -35.47
N GLY A 498 10.41 -50.30 -35.39
CA GLY A 498 9.75 -51.54 -34.93
C GLY A 498 8.26 -51.39 -34.55
N HIS A 499 7.34 -51.71 -35.47
CA HIS A 499 5.86 -51.75 -35.29
C HIS A 499 5.41 -52.72 -34.15
N GLY A 500 4.22 -52.67 -33.53
CA GLY A 500 2.95 -51.95 -33.77
C GLY A 500 1.76 -52.79 -33.15
N GLU A 501 0.45 -52.53 -33.21
CA GLU A 501 -0.49 -51.44 -33.63
C GLU A 501 -1.83 -51.66 -32.83
N GLY A 502 -2.94 -50.90 -32.87
CA GLY A 502 -3.39 -49.75 -33.67
C GLY A 502 -4.85 -49.32 -33.35
N SER A 503 -5.45 -48.48 -34.22
CA SER A 503 -6.81 -47.88 -34.20
C SER A 503 -7.09 -46.71 -33.22
N GLY A 504 -7.80 -45.63 -33.60
CA GLY A 504 -8.08 -45.13 -34.96
C GLY A 504 -9.47 -44.48 -35.19
N PHE A 505 -9.73 -43.28 -34.66
CA PHE A 505 -10.91 -42.49 -35.10
C PHE A 505 -10.77 -40.95 -35.08
N ARG A 506 -9.79 -40.37 -34.36
CA ARG A 506 -9.67 -38.89 -34.21
C ARG A 506 -8.78 -38.17 -35.23
N GLN A 507 -8.08 -38.88 -36.12
CA GLN A 507 -6.99 -38.30 -36.93
C GLN A 507 -7.38 -37.94 -38.38
N ASN A 508 -8.52 -38.42 -38.88
CA ASN A 508 -8.97 -38.18 -40.27
C ASN A 508 -9.81 -36.90 -40.47
N LEU A 509 -9.99 -36.06 -39.45
CA LEU A 509 -10.73 -34.79 -39.58
C LEU A 509 -9.82 -33.57 -39.82
N TYR A 510 -8.52 -33.66 -39.50
CA TYR A 510 -7.56 -32.56 -39.64
C TYR A 510 -6.79 -32.55 -40.96
N SER A 511 -6.84 -33.63 -41.75
CA SER A 511 -6.11 -33.75 -43.02
C SER A 511 -6.89 -33.27 -44.26
N GLN A 512 -8.23 -33.22 -44.22
CA GLN A 512 -9.05 -32.87 -45.40
C GLN A 512 -9.44 -31.39 -45.52
N LEU A 513 -9.07 -30.53 -44.56
CA LEU A 513 -9.34 -29.09 -44.63
C LEU A 513 -8.19 -28.26 -45.22
N ASN A 514 -6.99 -28.83 -45.35
CA ASN A 514 -5.78 -28.05 -45.69
C ASN A 514 -5.39 -28.08 -47.18
N GLU A 515 -6.05 -28.87 -48.02
CA GLU A 515 -5.77 -28.93 -49.48
C GLU A 515 -6.68 -28.02 -50.32
N GLY A 516 -7.73 -27.43 -49.72
CA GLY A 516 -8.67 -26.56 -50.43
C GLY A 516 -8.15 -25.14 -50.72
N TYR A 517 -7.14 -24.66 -49.99
CA TYR A 517 -6.76 -23.25 -50.01
C TYR A 517 -5.80 -22.84 -51.16
N HIS A 518 -5.06 -23.77 -51.75
CA HIS A 518 -4.01 -23.46 -52.75
C HIS A 518 -4.47 -23.43 -54.22
N GLN A 519 -5.79 -23.37 -54.51
CA GLN A 519 -6.31 -23.28 -55.90
C GLN A 519 -7.10 -22.01 -56.25
N VAL A 520 -7.35 -21.11 -55.30
CA VAL A 520 -8.11 -19.87 -55.56
C VAL A 520 -7.21 -18.72 -56.02
N GLU A 521 -5.95 -18.71 -55.57
CA GLU A 521 -5.03 -17.57 -55.70
C GLU A 521 -4.47 -17.35 -57.13
N GLN A 522 -4.62 -18.32 -58.04
CA GLN A 522 -4.05 -18.26 -59.40
C GLN A 522 -4.98 -17.71 -60.50
N ARG A 523 -6.18 -17.19 -60.18
CA ARG A 523 -7.19 -16.86 -61.21
C ARG A 523 -7.39 -15.37 -61.55
N TYR A 524 -6.82 -14.43 -60.80
CA TYR A 524 -6.95 -12.99 -61.11
C TYR A 524 -5.63 -12.21 -61.05
N GLY A 525 -5.14 -11.80 -62.21
CA GLY A 525 -4.03 -10.86 -62.34
C GLY A 525 -3.95 -10.23 -63.73
N HIS A 526 -3.19 -9.13 -63.80
CA HIS A 526 -2.79 -8.32 -64.97
C HIS A 526 -3.71 -7.17 -65.47
N HIS A 527 -3.01 -6.08 -65.84
CA HIS A 527 -3.43 -4.76 -66.36
C HIS A 527 -3.92 -3.74 -65.30
N GLY A 528 -3.30 -2.56 -65.12
CA GLY A 528 -2.00 -2.08 -65.63
C GLY A 528 -1.75 -0.56 -65.47
N SER A 529 -0.47 -0.17 -65.42
CA SER A 529 0.10 1.20 -65.56
C SER A 529 0.09 2.19 -64.36
N GLN A 530 1.29 2.32 -63.75
CA GLN A 530 1.98 3.54 -63.26
C GLN A 530 1.24 4.60 -62.42
N GLY A 531 1.74 4.77 -61.18
CA GLY A 531 1.59 5.95 -60.32
C GLY A 531 2.24 5.67 -58.96
N ASP A 532 3.24 6.46 -58.53
CA ASP A 532 4.00 6.16 -57.31
C ASP A 532 3.16 6.32 -56.03
N GLY A 533 3.22 5.31 -55.17
CA GLY A 533 2.62 5.32 -53.84
C GLY A 533 3.23 4.24 -52.96
N GLN A 534 3.75 4.63 -51.79
CA GLN A 534 4.20 3.69 -50.77
C GLN A 534 2.98 2.97 -50.18
N GLN A 535 2.98 1.64 -50.20
CA GLN A 535 1.92 0.83 -49.58
C GLN A 535 2.41 0.22 -48.28
N ASN A 536 1.59 0.34 -47.24
CA ASN A 536 1.78 -0.36 -45.97
C ASN A 536 1.75 -1.88 -46.20
N GLN A 537 2.68 -2.60 -45.57
CA GLN A 537 2.58 -4.05 -45.45
C GLN A 537 1.68 -4.38 -44.26
N SER A 538 0.73 -5.30 -44.44
CA SER A 538 -0.30 -5.62 -43.46
C SER A 538 0.25 -6.40 -42.26
N HIS A 539 0.04 -5.90 -41.04
CA HIS A 539 0.39 -6.60 -39.81
C HIS A 539 -0.54 -7.81 -39.57
N ALA A 540 -0.04 -9.02 -39.83
CA ALA A 540 -0.75 -10.27 -39.56
C ALA A 540 0.12 -11.38 -38.95
N GLU A 541 1.30 -11.04 -38.40
CA GLU A 541 2.20 -12.04 -37.80
C GLU A 541 3.07 -11.44 -36.67
N HIS A 542 2.43 -10.98 -35.58
CA HIS A 542 3.12 -10.61 -34.35
C HIS A 542 2.97 -11.69 -33.28
N SER A 543 3.99 -12.55 -33.17
CA SER A 543 4.17 -13.41 -32.00
C SER A 543 4.52 -12.55 -30.79
N GLY A 544 3.51 -12.25 -29.95
CA GLY A 544 3.72 -11.49 -28.71
C GLY A 544 4.81 -12.12 -27.85
N GLN A 545 5.87 -11.36 -27.55
CA GLN A 545 6.95 -11.81 -26.68
C GLN A 545 6.39 -12.06 -25.28
N ARG A 546 6.32 -13.34 -24.90
CA ARG A 546 6.02 -13.72 -23.52
C ARG A 546 7.23 -13.42 -22.65
N SER A 547 7.01 -12.80 -21.50
CA SER A 547 8.04 -12.78 -20.46
C SER A 547 8.19 -14.21 -19.91
N ASN A 548 9.40 -14.56 -19.51
CA ASN A 548 9.70 -15.84 -18.88
C ASN A 548 10.10 -15.60 -17.42
N ALA A 549 9.34 -14.76 -16.72
CA ALA A 549 9.68 -14.35 -15.38
C ALA A 549 9.63 -15.56 -14.43
N THR A 550 10.70 -15.72 -13.65
CA THR A 550 10.66 -16.60 -12.49
C THR A 550 10.03 -15.82 -11.34
N ALA A 551 9.05 -16.40 -10.68
CA ALA A 551 8.35 -15.73 -9.58
C ALA A 551 7.84 -16.71 -8.52
N GLN A 552 7.70 -16.22 -7.29
CA GLN A 552 7.19 -16.99 -6.16
C GLN A 552 6.18 -16.15 -5.37
N ILE A 553 5.02 -16.71 -5.07
CA ILE A 553 4.07 -16.09 -4.14
C ILE A 553 4.57 -16.33 -2.71
N THR A 554 4.39 -15.35 -1.84
CA THR A 554 4.68 -15.37 -0.41
C THR A 554 3.49 -14.73 0.32
N ARG A 555 3.23 -15.14 1.55
CA ARG A 555 2.16 -14.57 2.38
C ARG A 555 2.57 -14.40 3.84
N SER A 556 1.80 -13.54 4.52
CA SER A 556 1.62 -13.50 5.97
C SER A 556 0.23 -14.06 6.27
N SER A 557 0.13 -15.15 7.02
CA SER A 557 -1.15 -15.84 7.26
C SER A 557 -1.05 -16.82 8.44
N ALA A 558 -2.14 -16.99 9.19
CA ALA A 558 -2.18 -17.84 10.37
C ALA A 558 -3.56 -18.46 10.62
N LYS A 559 -3.73 -19.06 11.80
CA LYS A 559 -4.93 -19.81 12.19
C LYS A 559 -6.20 -18.96 12.10
N TRP A 560 -6.16 -17.68 12.47
CA TRP A 560 -7.34 -16.82 12.44
C TRP A 560 -7.77 -16.43 11.02
N SER A 561 -6.84 -16.35 10.06
CA SER A 561 -7.11 -15.84 8.70
C SER A 561 -7.30 -16.92 7.63
N HIS A 562 -6.68 -18.10 7.81
CA HIS A 562 -6.79 -19.23 6.87
C HIS A 562 -6.89 -20.61 7.55
N ASN A 563 -6.95 -20.69 8.88
CA ASN A 563 -6.88 -21.94 9.66
C ASN A 563 -5.64 -22.81 9.38
N ILE A 564 -4.48 -22.16 9.17
CA ILE A 564 -3.16 -22.79 8.98
C ILE A 564 -2.21 -22.49 10.15
N SER A 565 -1.05 -23.17 10.19
CA SER A 565 0.09 -22.73 11.01
C SER A 565 0.64 -21.40 10.50
N THR A 566 1.09 -20.52 11.39
CA THR A 566 1.65 -19.20 11.05
C THR A 566 2.73 -19.29 9.97
N GLU A 567 2.52 -18.59 8.87
CA GLU A 567 3.45 -18.40 7.76
C GLU A 567 3.84 -16.92 7.69
N HIS A 568 5.15 -16.66 7.70
CA HIS A 568 5.75 -15.33 7.62
C HIS A 568 6.79 -15.27 6.49
N SER A 569 6.47 -15.91 5.35
CA SER A 569 7.39 -16.07 4.22
C SER A 569 7.80 -14.74 3.57
N ILE A 570 7.00 -13.68 3.76
CA ILE A 570 7.31 -12.32 3.31
C ILE A 570 8.55 -11.78 4.05
N GLN A 571 8.57 -11.83 5.39
CA GLN A 571 9.71 -11.35 6.18
C GLN A 571 10.98 -12.16 5.90
N ASN A 572 10.84 -13.47 5.66
CA ASN A 572 11.93 -14.34 5.24
C ASN A 572 12.51 -13.86 3.90
N ALA A 573 11.66 -13.51 2.93
CA ALA A 573 12.08 -13.03 1.62
C ALA A 573 12.74 -11.65 1.66
N TYR A 574 12.14 -10.67 2.35
CA TYR A 574 12.76 -9.36 2.59
C TYR A 574 14.16 -9.51 3.22
N SER A 575 14.26 -10.33 4.28
CA SER A 575 15.52 -10.52 5.02
C SER A 575 16.60 -11.22 4.19
N GLU A 576 16.25 -12.28 3.43
CA GLU A 576 17.19 -13.00 2.56
C GLU A 576 17.67 -12.10 1.40
N ILE A 577 16.75 -11.40 0.73
CA ILE A 577 17.07 -10.57 -0.45
C ILE A 577 17.93 -9.36 -0.04
N ILE A 578 17.65 -8.71 1.10
CA ILE A 578 18.49 -7.61 1.60
C ILE A 578 19.88 -8.11 2.01
N LYS A 579 20.01 -9.29 2.64
CA LYS A 579 21.32 -9.86 2.97
C LYS A 579 22.12 -10.27 1.74
N ASN A 580 21.46 -10.72 0.67
CA ASN A 580 22.11 -11.23 -0.53
C ASN A 580 22.32 -10.19 -1.64
N SER A 581 21.84 -8.95 -1.46
CA SER A 581 22.10 -7.85 -2.40
C SER A 581 23.60 -7.52 -2.51
N LYS A 582 23.99 -6.93 -3.65
CA LYS A 582 25.39 -6.68 -4.02
C LYS A 582 25.71 -5.19 -4.08
N HIS A 583 24.86 -4.38 -4.69
CA HIS A 583 25.14 -3.01 -5.10
C HIS A 583 24.09 -2.01 -4.61
N PHE A 584 22.80 -2.35 -4.75
CA PHE A 584 21.72 -1.39 -4.62
C PHE A 584 20.43 -2.01 -4.07
N VAL A 585 19.75 -1.28 -3.18
CA VAL A 585 18.37 -1.59 -2.78
C VAL A 585 17.51 -0.32 -2.79
N TYR A 586 16.39 -0.38 -3.48
CA TYR A 586 15.31 0.60 -3.42
C TYR A 586 14.14 0.04 -2.59
N ILE A 587 13.54 0.87 -1.73
CA ILE A 587 12.33 0.55 -0.99
C ILE A 587 11.35 1.73 -1.12
N GLU A 588 10.10 1.44 -1.46
CA GLU A 588 8.97 2.38 -1.34
C GLU A 588 7.92 1.69 -0.45
N ASN A 589 7.67 2.23 0.75
CA ASN A 589 6.79 1.59 1.74
C ASN A 589 5.93 2.60 2.53
N GLN A 590 4.74 2.20 2.96
CA GLN A 590 3.82 3.02 3.76
C GLN A 590 4.28 3.21 5.22
N PHE A 591 5.02 2.24 5.77
CA PHE A 591 5.57 2.30 7.12
C PHE A 591 7.00 1.77 7.12
N PHE A 592 7.80 2.17 8.10
CA PHE A 592 9.14 1.64 8.30
C PHE A 592 9.43 1.45 9.79
N ILE A 593 8.83 0.41 10.36
CA ILE A 593 8.93 0.00 11.76
C ILE A 593 9.61 -1.38 11.81
N THR A 594 10.86 -1.44 12.24
CA THR A 594 11.66 -2.68 12.19
C THR A 594 12.84 -2.67 13.16
N ALA A 595 13.16 -3.83 13.73
CA ALA A 595 14.19 -3.97 14.76
C ALA A 595 15.55 -4.42 14.18
N THR A 596 16.63 -3.88 14.75
CA THR A 596 18.01 -4.38 14.60
C THR A 596 18.32 -5.53 15.57
N GLY A 597 17.53 -5.68 16.63
CA GLY A 597 17.65 -6.74 17.63
C GLY A 597 16.61 -6.65 18.75
N ASN A 598 16.61 -7.66 19.63
CA ASN A 598 15.65 -7.87 20.74
C ASN A 598 15.59 -6.74 21.80
N GLN A 599 16.42 -5.71 21.65
CA GLN A 599 16.48 -4.51 22.49
C GLN A 599 15.37 -3.50 22.13
N GLN A 600 14.99 -3.38 20.86
CA GLN A 600 13.99 -2.42 20.37
C GLN A 600 12.55 -2.91 20.58
N LYS A 601 12.23 -3.32 21.80
CA LYS A 601 10.83 -3.62 22.16
C LYS A 601 9.98 -2.35 22.04
N PRO A 602 8.72 -2.46 21.57
CA PRO A 602 7.95 -3.69 21.39
C PRO A 602 8.14 -4.41 20.04
N ILE A 603 8.87 -3.82 19.09
CA ILE A 603 9.06 -4.31 17.71
C ILE A 603 9.81 -5.66 17.68
N LYS A 604 9.35 -6.58 16.83
CA LYS A 604 9.81 -7.98 16.77
C LYS A 604 10.38 -8.39 15.41
N ASN A 605 9.94 -7.76 14.31
CA ASN A 605 10.41 -8.08 12.97
C ASN A 605 11.86 -7.62 12.73
N THR A 606 12.67 -8.47 12.11
CA THR A 606 14.15 -8.31 12.08
C THR A 606 14.70 -7.82 10.75
N VAL A 607 13.90 -7.13 9.93
CA VAL A 607 14.37 -6.64 8.62
C VAL A 607 15.40 -5.52 8.78
N GLY A 608 15.30 -4.69 9.82
CA GLY A 608 16.32 -3.72 10.21
C GLY A 608 17.67 -4.38 10.51
N ALA A 609 17.68 -5.55 11.17
CA ALA A 609 18.88 -6.33 11.39
C ALA A 609 19.53 -6.80 10.06
N ALA A 610 18.71 -7.21 9.09
CA ALA A 610 19.20 -7.56 7.75
C ALA A 610 19.81 -6.36 7.00
N ILE A 611 19.21 -5.17 7.13
CA ILE A 611 19.72 -3.91 6.57
C ILE A 611 21.08 -3.56 7.19
N VAL A 612 21.19 -3.57 8.53
CA VAL A 612 22.45 -3.30 9.24
C VAL A 612 23.54 -4.32 8.87
N GLU A 613 23.21 -5.61 8.85
CA GLU A 613 24.14 -6.68 8.47
C GLU A 613 24.70 -6.47 7.05
N ARG A 614 23.83 -6.17 6.07
CA ARG A 614 24.25 -5.94 4.68
C ARG A 614 25.14 -4.70 4.55
N ILE A 615 24.76 -3.59 5.18
CA ILE A 615 25.49 -2.32 5.09
C ILE A 615 26.85 -2.43 5.81
N VAL A 616 26.89 -3.01 7.01
CA VAL A 616 28.14 -3.20 7.75
C VAL A 616 29.07 -4.18 7.03
N ARG A 617 28.54 -5.17 6.29
CA ARG A 617 29.35 -6.00 5.36
C ARG A 617 29.95 -5.16 4.24
N ALA A 618 29.15 -4.32 3.56
CA ALA A 618 29.64 -3.46 2.48
C ALA A 618 30.74 -2.52 2.97
N ALA A 619 30.49 -1.83 4.07
CA ALA A 619 31.39 -0.83 4.63
C ALA A 619 32.73 -1.43 5.09
N ARG A 620 32.72 -2.63 5.70
CA ARG A 620 33.95 -3.37 6.06
C ARG A 620 34.75 -3.86 4.85
N ASN A 621 34.08 -4.15 3.75
CA ASN A 621 34.71 -4.61 2.51
C ASN A 621 35.17 -3.45 1.60
N GLY A 622 34.75 -2.20 1.88
CA GLY A 622 34.95 -1.07 0.97
C GLY A 622 34.07 -1.11 -0.28
N GLU A 623 32.96 -1.86 -0.23
CA GLU A 623 31.99 -1.95 -1.33
C GLU A 623 31.19 -0.64 -1.46
N LYS A 624 31.06 -0.12 -2.68
CA LYS A 624 30.09 0.94 -2.97
C LYS A 624 28.69 0.31 -2.98
N TYR A 625 27.94 0.57 -1.91
CA TYR A 625 26.59 0.06 -1.72
C TYR A 625 25.65 1.21 -1.33
N LYS A 626 24.45 1.25 -1.90
CA LYS A 626 23.44 2.29 -1.61
C LYS A 626 22.07 1.70 -1.35
N MET A 627 21.35 2.28 -0.40
CA MET A 627 19.95 2.00 -0.10
C MET A 627 19.16 3.31 -0.10
N ILE A 628 18.12 3.39 -0.93
CA ILE A 628 17.20 4.53 -1.01
C ILE A 628 15.84 4.05 -0.49
N VAL A 629 15.33 4.70 0.55
CA VAL A 629 14.05 4.37 1.18
C VAL A 629 13.10 5.56 1.06
N ILE A 630 11.92 5.34 0.50
CA ILE A 630 10.85 6.33 0.35
C ILE A 630 9.68 5.94 1.25
N ILE A 631 9.24 6.86 2.10
CA ILE A 631 8.20 6.68 3.12
C ILE A 631 7.32 7.94 3.24
N PRO A 632 6.08 7.84 3.75
CA PRO A 632 5.30 9.03 4.10
C PRO A 632 5.95 9.75 5.29
N SER A 633 5.86 11.09 5.33
CA SER A 633 6.40 11.87 6.46
C SER A 633 5.42 12.07 7.60
N VAL A 634 4.12 11.93 7.34
CA VAL A 634 3.09 11.76 8.39
C VAL A 634 2.12 10.63 7.99
N PRO A 635 1.85 9.65 8.87
CA PRO A 635 0.78 8.67 8.65
C PRO A 635 -0.58 9.36 8.41
N GLY A 636 -1.37 8.82 7.47
CA GLY A 636 -2.59 9.46 6.96
C GLY A 636 -3.78 9.52 7.93
N PHE A 637 -3.67 10.30 9.00
CA PHE A 637 -4.71 10.60 9.98
C PHE A 637 -4.95 12.11 10.09
N ALA A 638 -6.16 12.51 10.45
CA ALA A 638 -6.57 13.92 10.44
C ALA A 638 -6.03 14.73 11.63
N GLY A 639 -5.72 16.00 11.38
CA GLY A 639 -5.56 17.02 12.43
C GLY A 639 -4.13 17.44 12.79
N ASP A 640 -4.07 18.34 13.77
CA ASP A 640 -2.85 18.87 14.40
C ASP A 640 -2.11 17.76 15.16
N LEU A 641 -0.81 17.57 14.90
CA LEU A 641 -0.01 16.56 15.58
C LEU A 641 0.05 16.76 17.10
N GLN A 642 -0.11 17.98 17.59
CA GLN A 642 -0.18 18.27 19.03
C GLN A 642 -1.51 17.83 19.67
N GLY A 643 -2.55 17.51 18.88
CA GLY A 643 -3.86 17.10 19.37
C GLY A 643 -3.84 15.74 20.09
N ASP A 644 -4.82 15.54 20.97
CA ASP A 644 -5.04 14.26 21.64
C ASP A 644 -5.47 13.17 20.64
N ASP A 645 -6.29 13.52 19.66
CA ASP A 645 -6.72 12.63 18.56
C ASP A 645 -5.54 12.10 17.72
N ALA A 646 -4.42 12.83 17.67
CA ALA A 646 -3.23 12.47 16.91
C ALA A 646 -2.27 11.51 17.65
N LEU A 647 -2.65 10.94 18.81
CA LEU A 647 -1.80 10.05 19.60
C LEU A 647 -1.31 8.82 18.80
N GLY A 648 -2.18 8.20 18.01
CA GLY A 648 -1.81 7.04 17.17
C GLY A 648 -0.83 7.42 16.05
N THR A 649 -1.04 8.56 15.40
CA THR A 649 -0.11 9.16 14.42
C THR A 649 1.27 9.36 15.04
N ARG A 650 1.31 9.89 16.27
CA ARG A 650 2.52 10.16 17.04
C ARG A 650 3.26 8.87 17.42
N ALA A 651 2.56 7.83 17.86
CA ALA A 651 3.16 6.51 18.15
C ALA A 651 3.82 5.89 16.91
N ILE A 652 3.14 5.90 15.76
CA ILE A 652 3.68 5.39 14.50
C ILE A 652 4.92 6.19 14.04
N MET A 653 4.89 7.53 14.16
CA MET A 653 6.05 8.37 13.86
C MET A 653 7.24 8.07 14.79
N GLU A 654 6.99 7.84 16.07
CA GLU A 654 8.02 7.52 17.07
C GLU A 654 8.69 6.18 16.78
N PHE A 655 7.93 5.10 16.61
CA PHE A 655 8.48 3.78 16.23
C PHE A 655 9.21 3.79 14.88
N GLN A 656 8.75 4.61 13.94
CA GLN A 656 9.46 4.81 12.66
C GLN A 656 10.79 5.54 12.87
N TYR A 657 10.85 6.58 13.70
CA TYR A 657 12.13 7.23 14.04
C TYR A 657 13.06 6.33 14.85
N ASP A 658 12.57 5.52 15.79
CA ASP A 658 13.38 4.55 16.53
C ASP A 658 13.95 3.44 15.64
N SER A 659 13.24 3.07 14.57
CA SER A 659 13.77 2.16 13.55
C SER A 659 14.90 2.80 12.75
N ILE A 660 14.79 4.11 12.45
CA ILE A 660 15.71 4.85 11.58
C ILE A 660 16.92 5.42 12.35
N ASN A 661 16.71 6.35 13.29
CA ASN A 661 17.75 7.18 13.92
C ASN A 661 17.60 7.47 15.43
N ARG A 662 16.76 6.74 16.18
CA ARG A 662 16.49 6.98 17.62
C ARG A 662 16.41 5.66 18.45
N GLY A 663 16.24 5.78 19.76
CA GLY A 663 16.09 4.62 20.66
C GLY A 663 17.39 3.95 21.12
N GLY A 664 18.56 4.40 20.66
CA GLY A 664 19.86 3.86 21.05
C GLY A 664 20.26 2.58 20.33
N HIS A 665 19.43 2.07 19.42
CA HIS A 665 19.58 0.80 18.70
C HIS A 665 19.06 0.86 17.24
N SER A 666 18.85 2.06 16.70
CA SER A 666 18.37 2.24 15.33
C SER A 666 19.33 1.70 14.27
N ILE A 667 18.87 1.60 13.01
CA ILE A 667 19.73 1.26 11.87
C ILE A 667 20.92 2.22 11.77
N TYR A 668 20.71 3.53 11.87
CA TYR A 668 21.78 4.53 11.84
C TYR A 668 22.75 4.36 13.03
N GLU A 669 22.24 4.07 14.22
CA GLU A 669 23.07 3.95 15.43
C GLU A 669 23.91 2.67 15.44
N GLU A 670 23.38 1.54 14.97
CA GLU A 670 24.17 0.29 14.86
C GLU A 670 25.25 0.38 13.76
N ILE A 671 24.97 1.06 12.63
CA ILE A 671 26.01 1.34 11.61
C ILE A 671 27.09 2.28 12.18
N ALA A 672 26.69 3.32 12.94
CA ALA A 672 27.63 4.22 13.60
C ALA A 672 28.49 3.51 14.66
N LYS A 673 27.91 2.62 15.47
CA LYS A 673 28.65 1.74 16.41
C LYS A 673 29.63 0.81 15.70
N ALA A 674 29.32 0.37 14.47
CA ALA A 674 30.23 -0.41 13.65
C ALA A 674 31.41 0.40 13.08
N GLY A 675 31.41 1.73 13.21
CA GLY A 675 32.50 2.63 12.84
C GLY A 675 32.31 3.37 11.51
N PHE A 676 31.10 3.41 10.95
CA PHE A 676 30.82 3.97 9.63
C PHE A 676 29.71 5.02 9.67
N ASN A 677 29.71 5.97 8.73
CA ASN A 677 28.63 6.93 8.57
C ASN A 677 27.42 6.26 7.87
N PRO A 678 26.23 6.18 8.48
CA PRO A 678 25.06 5.55 7.84
C PRO A 678 24.61 6.28 6.57
N MET A 679 24.75 7.62 6.51
CA MET A 679 24.30 8.42 5.36
C MET A 679 25.07 8.10 4.06
N ASP A 680 26.25 7.47 4.16
CA ASP A 680 27.02 7.03 3.00
C ASP A 680 26.40 5.78 2.33
N TYR A 681 25.56 5.03 3.04
CA TYR A 681 25.02 3.74 2.61
C TYR A 681 23.49 3.69 2.56
N ILE A 682 22.78 4.39 3.44
CA ILE A 682 21.32 4.41 3.49
C ILE A 682 20.81 5.84 3.67
N ARG A 683 19.77 6.21 2.91
CA ARG A 683 19.08 7.50 3.03
C ARG A 683 17.56 7.36 2.91
N PHE A 684 16.86 8.13 3.72
CA PHE A 684 15.40 8.22 3.76
C PHE A 684 14.91 9.51 3.09
N PHE A 685 13.80 9.39 2.35
CA PHE A 685 13.14 10.47 1.62
C PHE A 685 11.62 10.32 1.75
N ASN A 686 10.91 11.39 1.48
CA ASN A 686 9.45 11.44 1.36
C ASN A 686 9.06 12.10 0.04
N LEU A 687 7.76 12.24 -0.22
CA LEU A 687 7.24 12.90 -1.43
C LEU A 687 6.25 14.02 -1.07
N ARG A 688 6.31 15.13 -1.82
CA ARG A 688 5.46 16.31 -1.64
C ARG A 688 5.24 16.99 -2.99
N ASN A 689 4.03 17.50 -3.22
CA ASN A 689 3.65 18.21 -4.45
C ASN A 689 3.11 19.61 -4.13
N TYR A 690 2.96 20.44 -5.16
CA TYR A 690 2.18 21.68 -5.10
C TYR A 690 1.17 21.74 -6.26
N ASP A 691 0.16 22.58 -6.12
CA ASP A 691 -0.82 22.87 -7.15
C ASP A 691 -1.39 24.29 -6.94
N ARG A 692 -2.36 24.70 -7.77
CA ARG A 692 -3.04 25.99 -7.64
C ARG A 692 -4.51 25.86 -8.02
N ILE A 693 -5.40 25.93 -7.02
CA ILE A 693 -6.84 25.76 -7.19
C ILE A 693 -7.42 26.89 -8.06
N ASN A 694 -8.18 26.56 -9.12
CA ASN A 694 -8.75 27.57 -10.02
C ASN A 694 -10.02 28.24 -9.44
N VAL A 695 -9.86 28.96 -8.33
CA VAL A 695 -10.86 29.92 -7.78
C VAL A 695 -10.76 31.31 -8.42
N SER A 696 -10.34 31.37 -9.69
CA SER A 696 -10.08 32.63 -10.39
C SER A 696 -11.38 33.40 -10.73
N GLY A 697 -11.24 34.57 -11.37
CA GLY A 697 -12.35 35.32 -11.97
C GLY A 697 -13.21 34.52 -12.95
N ALA A 698 -12.74 33.36 -13.44
CA ALA A 698 -13.56 32.39 -14.16
C ALA A 698 -14.72 31.87 -13.28
N MET A 699 -14.43 31.40 -12.05
CA MET A 699 -15.41 30.86 -11.11
C MET A 699 -16.45 31.92 -10.75
N ARG A 700 -16.01 33.08 -10.27
CA ARG A 700 -16.87 34.22 -9.93
C ARG A 700 -17.78 34.61 -11.10
N ALA A 701 -17.25 34.71 -12.31
CA ALA A 701 -18.04 35.08 -13.48
C ALA A 701 -19.06 34.00 -13.90
N ALA A 702 -18.86 32.73 -13.59
CA ALA A 702 -19.84 31.67 -13.82
C ALA A 702 -20.92 31.63 -12.73
N GLU A 703 -20.56 31.88 -11.48
CA GLU A 703 -21.49 32.00 -10.34
C GLU A 703 -22.40 33.23 -10.49
N GLU A 704 -21.84 34.41 -10.77
CA GLU A 704 -22.57 35.67 -10.99
C GLU A 704 -23.60 35.58 -12.14
N ARG A 705 -23.29 34.78 -13.18
CA ARG A 705 -24.17 34.60 -14.36
C ARG A 705 -25.26 33.58 -14.14
N SER A 706 -24.95 32.47 -13.47
CA SER A 706 -25.90 31.38 -13.23
C SER A 706 -26.78 31.61 -12.01
N GLY A 707 -26.33 32.39 -11.03
CA GLY A 707 -26.97 32.51 -9.72
C GLY A 707 -26.82 31.26 -8.85
N VAL A 708 -25.88 30.37 -9.18
CA VAL A 708 -25.60 29.11 -8.48
C VAL A 708 -24.12 29.09 -8.10
N SER A 709 -23.80 28.71 -6.86
CA SER A 709 -22.39 28.56 -6.45
C SER A 709 -21.74 27.31 -7.05
N TYR A 710 -20.43 27.34 -7.26
CA TYR A 710 -19.68 26.22 -7.83
C TYR A 710 -19.84 24.94 -6.98
N GLN A 711 -19.84 25.07 -5.65
CA GLN A 711 -20.09 23.95 -4.73
C GLN A 711 -21.47 23.31 -4.96
N GLN A 712 -22.54 24.11 -4.97
CA GLN A 712 -23.91 23.62 -5.21
C GLN A 712 -24.06 22.94 -6.58
N ALA A 713 -23.32 23.41 -7.58
CA ALA A 713 -23.30 22.81 -8.91
C ALA A 713 -22.53 21.48 -8.95
N SER A 714 -21.37 21.40 -8.27
CA SER A 714 -20.59 20.16 -8.11
C SER A 714 -21.38 19.09 -7.35
N GLU A 715 -21.92 19.41 -6.17
CA GLU A 715 -22.78 18.48 -5.42
C GLU A 715 -24.02 18.06 -6.22
N GLY A 716 -24.58 19.00 -7.00
CA GLY A 716 -25.70 18.72 -7.91
C GLY A 716 -25.33 17.75 -9.04
N ARG A 717 -24.07 17.72 -9.48
CA ARG A 717 -23.56 16.80 -10.50
C ARG A 717 -23.29 15.41 -9.93
N ASP A 718 -22.69 15.32 -8.75
CA ASP A 718 -22.45 14.04 -8.08
C ASP A 718 -23.77 13.32 -7.72
N ARG A 719 -24.77 14.07 -7.22
CA ARG A 719 -26.15 13.56 -7.01
C ARG A 719 -26.81 13.05 -8.30
N GLU A 720 -26.50 13.65 -9.45
CA GLU A 720 -27.03 13.23 -10.75
C GLU A 720 -26.38 11.91 -11.22
N TYR A 721 -25.09 11.70 -10.96
CA TYR A 721 -24.43 10.43 -11.26
C TYR A 721 -25.01 9.27 -10.45
N GLU A 722 -25.43 9.50 -9.20
CA GLU A 722 -26.09 8.49 -8.37
C GLU A 722 -27.55 8.25 -8.76
N GLN A 723 -28.36 9.31 -8.95
CA GLN A 723 -29.77 9.15 -9.35
C GLN A 723 -29.96 8.44 -10.70
N ASN A 724 -28.95 8.43 -11.57
CA ASN A 724 -28.97 7.69 -12.83
C ASN A 724 -28.62 6.18 -12.71
N GLN A 725 -28.40 5.63 -11.50
CA GLN A 725 -28.05 4.22 -11.30
C GLN A 725 -29.08 3.24 -11.90
N ASP A 726 -30.37 3.53 -11.77
CA ASP A 726 -31.46 2.71 -12.37
C ASP A 726 -31.59 2.88 -13.89
N GLY A 727 -31.21 4.04 -14.43
CA GLY A 727 -31.30 4.35 -15.86
C GLY A 727 -30.19 3.72 -16.70
N TYR A 728 -29.11 3.24 -16.08
CA TYR A 728 -27.91 2.81 -16.80
C TYR A 728 -28.04 1.38 -17.34
N GLN A 729 -28.21 1.23 -18.66
CA GLN A 729 -28.15 -0.08 -19.31
C GLN A 729 -26.72 -0.63 -19.27
N ALA A 730 -26.54 -1.79 -18.64
CA ALA A 730 -25.24 -2.45 -18.49
C ALA A 730 -24.52 -2.60 -19.84
N TYR A 731 -23.26 -2.15 -19.93
CA TYR A 731 -22.48 -2.26 -21.16
C TYR A 731 -22.23 -3.73 -21.51
N ARG A 732 -22.62 -4.13 -22.73
CA ARG A 732 -22.46 -5.48 -23.25
C ARG A 732 -21.46 -5.45 -24.40
N PRO A 733 -20.20 -5.88 -24.20
CA PRO A 733 -19.23 -5.97 -25.28
C PRO A 733 -19.72 -6.96 -26.36
N PRO A 734 -19.46 -6.72 -27.66
CA PRO A 734 -19.99 -7.56 -28.74
C PRO A 734 -19.58 -9.04 -28.64
N PRO A 735 -20.43 -9.97 -29.14
CA PRO A 735 -20.11 -11.40 -29.19
C PRO A 735 -18.82 -11.63 -29.98
N THR A 736 -17.89 -12.36 -29.36
CA THR A 736 -16.44 -12.16 -29.57
C THR A 736 -15.88 -12.92 -30.79
N SER A 737 -16.70 -13.26 -31.78
CA SER A 737 -16.33 -14.16 -32.90
C SER A 737 -15.55 -13.50 -34.04
N GLN A 738 -15.06 -12.26 -33.88
CA GLN A 738 -14.45 -11.49 -34.97
C GLN A 738 -13.34 -10.52 -34.54
N TYR A 739 -12.74 -10.70 -33.36
CA TYR A 739 -11.69 -9.81 -32.86
C TYR A 739 -10.29 -10.23 -33.29
N GLY A 740 -9.86 -9.67 -34.43
CA GLY A 740 -8.46 -9.32 -34.63
C GLY A 740 -8.06 -8.11 -33.77
N VAL A 741 -6.82 -7.64 -33.94
CA VAL A 741 -6.25 -6.49 -33.21
C VAL A 741 -7.15 -5.26 -33.36
N TYR A 742 -7.45 -4.59 -32.24
CA TYR A 742 -8.04 -3.25 -32.26
C TYR A 742 -6.97 -2.24 -32.71
N GLU A 743 -7.06 -1.76 -33.95
CA GLU A 743 -6.41 -0.49 -34.32
C GLU A 743 -7.10 0.64 -33.56
N MET A 744 -6.39 1.28 -32.62
CA MET A 744 -6.81 2.57 -32.07
C MET A 744 -6.56 3.66 -33.12
N ASP A 745 -7.51 3.82 -34.04
CA ASP A 745 -7.47 4.90 -35.02
C ASP A 745 -7.74 6.24 -34.35
N ALA A 746 -6.69 6.84 -33.78
CA ALA A 746 -6.66 8.22 -33.32
C ALA A 746 -6.62 9.20 -34.53
N GLY A 747 -7.46 8.92 -35.52
CA GLY A 747 -7.54 9.57 -36.82
C GLY A 747 -8.47 10.78 -36.80
N ASN A 748 -7.96 11.91 -37.27
CA ASN A 748 -8.69 13.19 -37.28
C ASN A 748 -9.83 13.20 -38.31
N ASN A 749 -11.05 12.86 -37.89
CA ASN A 749 -12.24 12.82 -38.75
C ASN A 749 -13.31 13.84 -38.31
N PRO A 750 -13.54 14.94 -39.08
CA PRO A 750 -14.58 15.93 -38.80
C PRO A 750 -15.96 15.42 -39.25
N GLY A 751 -16.39 14.28 -38.69
CA GLY A 751 -17.52 13.48 -39.19
C GLY A 751 -18.54 13.04 -38.14
N TYR A 752 -18.34 13.33 -36.86
CA TYR A 752 -19.39 13.12 -35.85
C TYR A 752 -20.45 14.21 -35.96
N GLY A 753 -21.60 13.84 -36.53
CA GLY A 753 -22.81 14.64 -36.40
C GLY A 753 -23.15 14.87 -34.92
N ARG A 754 -23.81 15.99 -34.62
CA ARG A 754 -24.31 16.28 -33.27
C ARG A 754 -25.04 15.06 -32.70
N PRO A 755 -24.93 14.75 -31.39
CA PRO A 755 -25.84 13.81 -30.74
C PRO A 755 -27.26 14.18 -31.11
N GLN A 756 -27.94 13.29 -31.82
CA GLN A 756 -29.29 13.55 -32.30
C GLN A 756 -30.19 13.60 -31.06
N GLU A 757 -30.85 14.75 -30.86
CA GLU A 757 -31.67 15.01 -29.67
C GLU A 757 -32.70 13.89 -29.52
N LEU A 758 -32.48 13.02 -28.53
CA LEU A 758 -33.45 12.01 -28.13
C LEU A 758 -34.58 12.73 -27.40
N ASP A 759 -35.56 13.18 -28.18
CA ASP A 759 -36.87 13.68 -27.73
C ASP A 759 -37.69 12.54 -27.09
N GLY A 760 -37.16 12.00 -26.00
CA GLY A 760 -37.83 11.06 -25.11
C GLY A 760 -38.74 11.86 -24.18
N GLY A 761 -39.91 12.23 -24.67
CA GLY A 761 -40.85 13.13 -24.00
C GLY A 761 -41.35 12.65 -22.63
N TYR A 762 -40.56 12.88 -21.58
CA TYR A 762 -40.95 12.66 -20.18
C TYR A 762 -41.76 13.84 -19.63
N GLY A 763 -43.06 13.86 -19.95
CA GLY A 763 -44.04 14.67 -19.23
C GLY A 763 -44.24 14.16 -17.80
N GLY A 764 -43.27 14.44 -16.90
CA GLY A 764 -43.11 13.71 -15.63
C GLY A 764 -43.02 14.52 -14.34
N ASN A 765 -42.43 15.72 -14.34
CA ASN A 765 -42.62 16.72 -13.27
C ASN A 765 -42.03 18.09 -13.66
N GLN A 766 -42.71 19.19 -13.33
CA GLN A 766 -42.22 20.56 -13.54
C GLN A 766 -41.85 21.20 -12.20
N GLY A 767 -40.65 21.77 -12.07
CA GLY A 767 -40.34 22.74 -11.01
C GLY A 767 -39.27 22.39 -9.97
N GLN A 768 -38.17 21.73 -10.35
CA GLN A 768 -36.92 21.78 -9.57
C GLN A 768 -35.76 22.24 -10.45
N ASN A 769 -35.08 23.32 -10.06
CA ASN A 769 -33.86 23.76 -10.73
C ASN A 769 -32.76 22.71 -10.52
N ARG A 770 -32.13 22.27 -11.60
CA ARG A 770 -30.92 21.45 -11.56
C ARG A 770 -29.71 22.39 -11.44
N PRO A 771 -29.01 22.46 -10.28
CA PRO A 771 -27.96 23.47 -10.06
C PRO A 771 -26.79 23.31 -11.01
N HIS A 772 -26.39 22.05 -11.30
CA HIS A 772 -25.41 21.69 -12.32
C HIS A 772 -25.77 22.31 -13.69
N GLU A 773 -26.94 21.99 -14.25
CA GLU A 773 -27.33 22.46 -15.59
C GLU A 773 -27.39 23.99 -15.67
N GLN A 774 -27.91 24.64 -14.62
CA GLN A 774 -27.99 26.09 -14.52
C GLN A 774 -26.58 26.72 -14.49
N TYR A 775 -25.65 26.17 -13.71
CA TYR A 775 -24.25 26.59 -13.69
C TYR A 775 -23.56 26.39 -15.04
N GLN A 776 -23.64 25.19 -15.60
CA GLN A 776 -22.95 24.81 -16.84
C GLN A 776 -23.46 25.63 -18.04
N GLN A 777 -24.78 25.71 -18.23
CA GLN A 777 -25.36 26.34 -19.43
C GLN A 777 -25.36 27.88 -19.39
N GLN A 778 -25.61 28.46 -18.20
CA GLN A 778 -25.80 29.91 -18.04
C GLN A 778 -24.53 30.62 -17.51
N GLY A 779 -23.70 29.90 -16.75
CA GLY A 779 -22.40 30.35 -16.26
C GLY A 779 -21.24 29.87 -17.14
N ALA A 780 -20.82 28.62 -16.94
CA ALA A 780 -19.56 28.07 -17.45
C ALA A 780 -19.41 28.17 -18.98
N ASN A 781 -20.42 27.73 -19.75
CA ASN A 781 -20.45 27.84 -21.21
C ASN A 781 -20.41 29.29 -21.73
N GLN A 782 -20.65 30.30 -20.86
CA GLN A 782 -20.73 31.72 -21.22
C GLN A 782 -19.51 32.55 -20.79
N ILE A 783 -18.56 31.99 -20.01
CA ILE A 783 -17.39 32.76 -19.55
C ILE A 783 -16.23 32.79 -20.55
N GLY A 784 -16.19 31.86 -21.51
CA GLY A 784 -15.12 31.73 -22.51
C GLY A 784 -13.79 31.24 -21.94
N ASP A 785 -12.74 31.19 -22.77
CA ASP A 785 -11.44 30.59 -22.41
C ASP A 785 -10.70 31.28 -21.24
N ARG A 786 -10.83 32.60 -21.09
CA ARG A 786 -10.16 33.43 -20.05
C ARG A 786 -8.67 33.09 -19.83
N LYS A 787 -7.85 33.06 -20.89
CA LYS A 787 -6.41 32.73 -20.83
C LYS A 787 -6.15 31.28 -20.34
N GLY A 788 -7.01 30.34 -20.71
CA GLY A 788 -6.98 28.96 -20.22
C GLY A 788 -7.71 28.69 -18.90
N LEU A 789 -8.10 29.72 -18.13
CA LEU A 789 -8.75 29.56 -16.82
C LEU A 789 -10.25 29.21 -16.93
N GLY A 790 -10.89 29.52 -18.05
CA GLY A 790 -12.27 29.17 -18.35
C GLY A 790 -12.41 28.02 -19.37
N SER A 791 -11.32 27.63 -20.04
CA SER A 791 -11.26 26.36 -20.81
C SER A 791 -10.71 25.20 -19.99
N GLY A 792 -10.28 25.42 -18.74
CA GLY A 792 -9.76 24.41 -17.83
C GLY A 792 -8.34 23.93 -18.12
N ARG A 793 -7.55 24.72 -18.85
CA ARG A 793 -6.13 24.45 -19.12
C ARG A 793 -5.27 24.53 -17.84
N TRP A 794 -5.71 25.32 -16.87
CA TRP A 794 -5.00 25.64 -15.62
C TRP A 794 -5.85 25.37 -14.37
N ASP A 795 -6.74 24.37 -14.42
CA ASP A 795 -7.49 23.87 -13.25
C ASP A 795 -6.58 23.16 -12.24
N SER A 796 -5.48 22.60 -12.75
CA SER A 796 -4.28 22.18 -12.00
C SER A 796 -3.04 22.72 -12.72
N VAL A 797 -1.97 22.96 -11.97
CA VAL A 797 -0.62 23.34 -12.46
C VAL A 797 0.41 22.25 -12.18
N SER A 798 -0.04 21.05 -11.80
CA SER A 798 0.81 19.88 -11.48
C SER A 798 1.80 19.49 -12.59
N GLU A 799 1.48 19.78 -13.85
CA GLU A 799 2.42 19.57 -14.96
C GLU A 799 3.68 20.43 -14.91
N CYS A 800 3.66 21.59 -14.23
CA CYS A 800 4.75 22.57 -14.28
C CYS A 800 6.05 22.07 -13.65
N TYR A 801 5.97 21.01 -12.83
CA TYR A 801 7.12 20.33 -12.25
C TYR A 801 7.51 19.02 -12.98
N MET A 802 6.88 18.70 -14.12
CA MET A 802 7.09 17.49 -14.91
C MET A 802 7.82 17.78 -16.24
N LEU A 803 8.23 16.72 -16.96
CA LEU A 803 9.00 16.85 -18.20
C LEU A 803 8.16 17.48 -19.32
N GLY A 804 8.57 18.66 -19.77
CA GLY A 804 7.91 19.37 -20.88
C GLY A 804 6.59 20.06 -20.51
N GLY A 805 6.25 20.18 -19.22
CA GLY A 805 5.21 21.10 -18.76
C GLY A 805 5.61 22.57 -18.88
N GLU A 806 4.64 23.47 -18.75
CA GLU A 806 4.87 24.93 -18.81
C GLU A 806 5.60 25.45 -17.56
N ASP A 807 6.36 26.53 -17.69
CA ASP A 807 6.96 27.21 -16.53
C ASP A 807 5.87 27.91 -15.70
N ILE A 808 5.81 27.64 -14.40
CA ILE A 808 4.82 28.22 -13.48
C ILE A 808 4.80 29.77 -13.48
N ARG A 809 5.89 30.41 -13.92
CA ARG A 809 6.00 31.86 -14.10
C ARG A 809 5.21 32.40 -15.30
N ASN A 810 5.00 31.57 -16.33
CA ASN A 810 4.19 31.87 -17.50
C ASN A 810 2.69 31.63 -17.26
N VAL A 811 2.34 30.79 -16.28
CA VAL A 811 0.95 30.41 -15.98
C VAL A 811 0.13 31.64 -15.55
N PRO A 812 -0.97 31.97 -16.26
CA PRO A 812 -1.76 33.16 -16.00
C PRO A 812 -2.69 32.99 -14.79
N TRP A 813 -3.18 34.13 -14.30
CA TRP A 813 -4.26 34.24 -13.32
C TRP A 813 -5.26 35.33 -13.71
N GLU A 814 -6.40 35.33 -13.02
CA GLU A 814 -7.40 36.39 -13.05
C GLU A 814 -7.99 36.55 -11.64
N GLY A 815 -7.70 37.67 -10.99
CA GLY A 815 -8.07 37.97 -9.61
C GLY A 815 -7.13 39.01 -9.01
N GLY A 816 -7.22 39.24 -7.71
CA GLY A 816 -6.18 39.94 -6.96
C GLY A 816 -4.92 39.08 -6.81
N ALA A 817 -3.76 39.72 -6.62
CA ALA A 817 -2.52 39.03 -6.27
C ALA A 817 -2.61 38.27 -4.92
N ALA A 818 -3.45 38.72 -3.99
CA ALA A 818 -3.77 37.97 -2.77
C ALA A 818 -4.56 36.68 -3.10
N ASP A 819 -5.57 36.78 -3.97
CA ASP A 819 -6.34 35.63 -4.47
C ASP A 819 -5.43 34.58 -5.13
N GLU A 820 -4.37 34.99 -5.84
CA GLU A 820 -3.42 34.03 -6.44
C GLU A 820 -2.54 33.34 -5.41
N ILE A 821 -2.04 34.08 -4.40
CA ILE A 821 -1.20 33.52 -3.34
C ILE A 821 -2.00 32.54 -2.47
N ASP A 822 -3.27 32.85 -2.16
CA ASP A 822 -4.18 31.95 -1.42
C ASP A 822 -4.69 30.78 -2.29
N ALA A 823 -4.56 30.84 -3.62
CA ALA A 823 -4.92 29.72 -4.51
C ALA A 823 -3.83 28.64 -4.59
N PHE A 824 -2.56 28.96 -4.28
CA PHE A 824 -1.46 28.00 -4.28
C PHE A 824 -1.49 27.11 -3.03
N VAL A 825 -1.36 25.79 -3.25
CA VAL A 825 -1.45 24.74 -2.21
C VAL A 825 -0.33 23.71 -2.34
N SER A 826 0.02 23.05 -1.23
CA SER A 826 0.90 21.88 -1.18
C SER A 826 0.39 20.86 -0.16
N GLU A 827 0.49 19.58 -0.51
CA GLU A 827 0.23 18.47 0.42
C GLU A 827 1.31 17.38 0.30
N GLU A 828 1.38 16.49 1.28
CA GLU A 828 2.14 15.25 1.14
C GLU A 828 1.58 14.40 -0.02
N LEU A 829 2.48 13.82 -0.82
CA LEU A 829 2.15 12.75 -1.74
C LEU A 829 2.27 11.44 -0.95
N TYR A 830 1.13 10.90 -0.52
CA TYR A 830 1.08 9.77 0.39
C TYR A 830 1.65 8.52 -0.27
N VAL A 831 2.69 7.97 0.35
CA VAL A 831 3.39 6.78 -0.12
C VAL A 831 2.65 5.55 0.39
N HIS A 832 1.94 4.87 -0.50
CA HIS A 832 1.19 3.66 -0.16
C HIS A 832 1.76 2.38 -0.78
N SER A 833 2.68 2.47 -1.75
CA SER A 833 3.41 1.31 -2.30
C SER A 833 3.93 0.37 -1.21
N LYS A 834 4.06 -0.92 -1.54
CA LYS A 834 4.85 -1.89 -0.75
C LYS A 834 5.80 -2.63 -1.68
N LEU A 835 6.93 -1.99 -1.95
CA LEU A 835 7.89 -2.34 -3.00
C LEU A 835 9.31 -2.45 -2.44
N LEU A 836 10.06 -3.45 -2.88
CA LEU A 836 11.52 -3.51 -2.80
C LEU A 836 12.10 -3.91 -4.15
N ILE A 837 13.19 -3.26 -4.58
CA ILE A 837 13.96 -3.65 -5.77
C ILE A 837 15.42 -3.78 -5.37
N ALA A 838 16.04 -4.93 -5.63
CA ALA A 838 17.45 -5.20 -5.35
C ALA A 838 18.24 -5.39 -6.65
N ASP A 839 19.37 -4.70 -6.76
CA ASP A 839 20.39 -4.78 -7.81
C ASP A 839 19.89 -4.63 -9.27
N ASP A 840 18.68 -4.13 -9.50
CA ASP A 840 17.91 -4.30 -10.75
C ASP A 840 17.82 -5.78 -11.22
N GLU A 841 17.90 -6.75 -10.31
CA GLU A 841 17.78 -8.19 -10.57
C GLU A 841 16.50 -8.80 -9.96
N ILE A 842 16.05 -8.30 -8.80
CA ILE A 842 14.97 -8.89 -8.00
C ILE A 842 13.96 -7.81 -7.58
N VAL A 843 12.66 -8.10 -7.68
CA VAL A 843 11.57 -7.25 -7.16
C VAL A 843 10.73 -8.02 -6.13
N ILE A 844 10.36 -7.36 -5.03
CA ILE A 844 9.29 -7.75 -4.11
C ILE A 844 8.17 -6.73 -4.25
N CYS A 845 6.94 -7.17 -4.51
CA CYS A 845 5.76 -6.29 -4.55
C CYS A 845 4.54 -6.99 -3.95
N GLY A 846 3.71 -6.28 -3.19
CA GLY A 846 2.57 -6.87 -2.50
C GLY A 846 1.77 -5.88 -1.68
N SER A 847 1.11 -6.37 -0.63
CA SER A 847 0.33 -5.58 0.32
C SER A 847 1.04 -5.34 1.67
N ALA A 848 2.04 -6.17 2.01
CA ALA A 848 2.74 -6.14 3.30
C ALA A 848 3.60 -4.89 3.53
N ASN A 849 3.28 -4.13 4.58
CA ASN A 849 4.11 -3.00 5.02
C ASN A 849 5.39 -3.47 5.75
N MET A 850 6.36 -2.58 5.94
CA MET A 850 7.54 -2.85 6.77
C MET A 850 7.21 -2.58 8.24
N ASN A 851 6.41 -3.46 8.86
CA ASN A 851 5.93 -3.33 10.23
C ASN A 851 5.55 -4.71 10.83
N ASP A 852 5.50 -4.88 12.15
CA ASP A 852 5.21 -6.15 12.83
C ASP A 852 3.87 -6.74 12.37
N ARG A 853 2.83 -5.89 12.32
CA ARG A 853 1.49 -6.22 11.82
C ARG A 853 1.48 -6.94 10.47
N SER A 854 2.39 -6.60 9.55
CA SER A 854 2.47 -7.22 8.23
C SER A 854 3.49 -8.36 8.15
N GLN A 855 4.55 -8.32 8.97
CA GLN A 855 5.74 -9.16 8.79
C GLN A 855 5.76 -10.40 9.70
N LEU A 856 4.99 -10.45 10.80
CA LEU A 856 5.02 -11.58 11.75
C LEU A 856 4.16 -12.79 11.34
N GLY A 857 3.21 -12.62 10.43
CA GLY A 857 2.36 -13.70 9.89
C GLY A 857 1.12 -14.04 10.72
N ASP A 858 1.14 -13.80 12.02
CA ASP A 858 0.04 -14.03 12.97
C ASP A 858 -0.85 -12.80 13.24
N HIS A 859 -0.43 -11.65 12.72
CA HIS A 859 -1.14 -10.37 12.75
C HIS A 859 -2.06 -10.23 11.51
N ASP A 860 -1.92 -9.19 10.68
CA ASP A 860 -2.74 -9.03 9.47
C ASP A 860 -2.39 -10.10 8.42
N SER A 861 -3.36 -10.46 7.57
CA SER A 861 -3.05 -11.30 6.40
C SER A 861 -2.60 -10.45 5.21
N GLU A 862 -1.54 -10.90 4.56
CA GLU A 862 -0.87 -10.19 3.46
C GLU A 862 -0.41 -11.14 2.36
N ILE A 863 -0.21 -10.61 1.16
CA ILE A 863 0.44 -11.32 0.04
C ILE A 863 1.56 -10.47 -0.57
N ALA A 864 2.61 -11.14 -1.06
CA ALA A 864 3.63 -10.52 -1.91
C ALA A 864 4.15 -11.52 -2.95
N ILE A 865 4.62 -11.00 -4.09
CA ILE A 865 5.28 -11.77 -5.14
C ILE A 865 6.74 -11.35 -5.23
N ILE A 866 7.62 -12.36 -5.26
CA ILE A 866 9.05 -12.22 -5.57
C ILE A 866 9.20 -12.45 -7.08
N ILE A 867 9.91 -11.57 -7.78
CA ILE A 867 10.05 -11.58 -9.25
C ILE A 867 11.53 -11.52 -9.62
N GLN A 868 11.95 -12.42 -10.51
CA GLN A 868 13.26 -12.49 -11.14
C GLN A 868 13.07 -12.75 -12.65
N ASP A 869 12.89 -11.67 -13.42
CA ASP A 869 12.72 -11.76 -14.88
C ASP A 869 14.04 -12.07 -15.58
N GLN A 870 13.97 -13.03 -16.50
CA GLN A 870 15.11 -13.60 -17.22
C GLN A 870 15.47 -12.81 -18.49
N GLU A 871 14.58 -11.92 -18.96
CA GLU A 871 14.95 -10.98 -20.02
C GLU A 871 15.87 -9.90 -19.43
N THR A 872 17.03 -9.66 -20.05
CA THR A 872 18.03 -8.71 -19.53
C THR A 872 18.29 -7.55 -20.48
N VAL A 873 18.49 -6.36 -19.92
CA VAL A 873 18.87 -5.13 -20.61
C VAL A 873 20.29 -4.71 -20.23
N ASP A 874 20.94 -3.95 -21.12
CA ASP A 874 22.20 -3.30 -20.78
C ASP A 874 21.94 -2.09 -19.87
N SER A 875 22.67 -2.06 -18.76
CA SER A 875 22.62 -1.05 -17.71
C SER A 875 24.03 -0.73 -17.24
N TYR A 876 24.15 0.13 -16.23
CA TYR A 876 25.41 0.43 -15.56
C TYR A 876 25.23 0.34 -14.04
N MET A 877 26.31 0.00 -13.34
CA MET A 877 26.37 -0.07 -11.88
C MET A 877 27.77 0.38 -11.44
N ASP A 878 27.86 1.53 -10.78
CA ASP A 878 29.12 2.27 -10.51
C ASP A 878 30.00 2.48 -11.76
N GLY A 879 29.36 2.91 -12.86
CA GLY A 879 29.97 3.13 -14.16
C GLY A 879 30.41 1.85 -14.89
N GLN A 880 30.30 0.67 -14.27
CA GLN A 880 30.62 -0.60 -14.91
C GLN A 880 29.43 -1.12 -15.71
N PRO A 881 29.62 -1.72 -16.90
CA PRO A 881 28.54 -2.37 -17.64
C PRO A 881 27.89 -3.49 -16.82
N PHE A 882 26.56 -3.45 -16.71
CA PHE A 882 25.77 -4.36 -15.89
C PHE A 882 24.58 -4.93 -16.68
N ARG A 883 24.24 -6.21 -16.50
CA ARG A 883 23.12 -6.87 -17.17
C ARG A 883 21.92 -6.96 -16.24
N ALA A 884 21.17 -5.87 -16.15
CA ALA A 884 19.98 -5.78 -15.32
C ALA A 884 18.81 -6.61 -15.87
N SER A 885 17.91 -7.05 -15.00
CA SER A 885 16.61 -7.61 -15.37
C SER A 885 15.72 -6.53 -15.97
N LYS A 886 15.10 -6.80 -17.12
CA LYS A 886 14.28 -5.84 -17.87
C LYS A 886 13.07 -5.35 -17.06
N PHE A 887 12.38 -6.27 -16.38
CA PHE A 887 11.28 -5.95 -15.49
C PHE A 887 11.71 -5.01 -14.35
N ALA A 888 12.76 -5.38 -13.61
CA ALA A 888 13.23 -4.61 -12.47
C ALA A 888 13.76 -3.22 -12.88
N ALA A 889 14.62 -3.16 -13.91
CA ALA A 889 15.18 -1.91 -14.41
C ALA A 889 14.12 -0.96 -14.97
N SER A 890 13.13 -1.45 -15.72
CA SER A 890 12.06 -0.57 -16.26
C SER A 890 11.21 0.03 -15.14
N LEU A 891 10.74 -0.79 -14.19
CA LEU A 891 9.97 -0.31 -13.04
C LEU A 891 10.77 0.70 -12.19
N ARG A 892 12.02 0.36 -11.87
CA ARG A 892 12.90 1.18 -11.01
C ARG A 892 13.24 2.52 -11.68
N ARG A 893 13.51 2.53 -13.00
CA ARG A 893 13.78 3.76 -13.76
C ARG A 893 12.53 4.61 -13.97
N GLU A 894 11.37 4.00 -14.20
CA GLU A 894 10.09 4.74 -14.32
C GLU A 894 9.78 5.50 -13.02
N ILE A 895 9.84 4.82 -11.88
CA ILE A 895 9.61 5.42 -10.55
C ILE A 895 10.63 6.55 -10.28
N PHE A 896 11.91 6.33 -10.59
CA PHE A 896 12.93 7.37 -10.42
C PHE A 896 12.66 8.59 -11.31
N ARG A 897 12.24 8.37 -12.55
CA ARG A 897 11.88 9.46 -13.47
C ARG A 897 10.62 10.19 -13.01
N LYS A 898 9.64 9.51 -12.41
CA LYS A 898 8.47 10.15 -11.79
C LYS A 898 8.90 11.09 -10.66
N HIS A 899 9.59 10.56 -9.66
CA HIS A 899 9.99 11.30 -8.45
C HIS A 899 10.94 12.49 -8.75
N LEU A 900 11.71 12.42 -9.85
CA LEU A 900 12.62 13.50 -10.30
C LEU A 900 11.99 14.52 -11.29
N GLY A 901 10.77 14.30 -11.78
CA GLY A 901 10.11 15.16 -12.78
C GLY A 901 10.61 14.94 -14.21
N LEU A 902 11.08 13.73 -14.53
CA LEU A 902 11.63 13.29 -15.81
C LEU A 902 10.67 12.37 -16.60
N LEU A 903 9.40 12.28 -16.16
CA LEU A 903 8.27 11.78 -16.96
C LEU A 903 7.41 12.94 -17.43
N LYS A 904 6.70 12.74 -18.54
CA LYS A 904 5.68 13.69 -19.04
C LYS A 904 4.39 13.53 -18.21
N PRO A 905 3.54 14.57 -18.12
CA PRO A 905 2.20 14.44 -17.55
C PRO A 905 1.40 13.33 -18.26
N GLN A 906 0.76 12.47 -17.48
CA GLN A 906 -0.06 11.36 -17.94
C GLN A 906 -1.45 11.87 -18.37
N ILE A 907 -1.87 11.52 -19.60
CA ILE A 907 -3.12 12.01 -20.19
C ILE A 907 -4.23 10.97 -19.98
N ILE A 908 -5.18 11.31 -19.11
CA ILE A 908 -6.12 10.35 -18.48
C ILE A 908 -7.16 9.75 -19.44
N ASP A 909 -7.47 10.44 -20.54
CA ASP A 909 -8.42 10.01 -21.58
C ASP A 909 -7.73 9.61 -22.90
N ARG A 910 -6.40 9.51 -22.91
CA ARG A 910 -5.59 9.00 -24.01
C ARG A 910 -4.75 7.81 -23.54
N PRO A 911 -5.37 6.63 -23.30
CA PRO A 911 -4.65 5.43 -22.89
C PRO A 911 -3.61 5.01 -23.92
N ASP A 912 -2.52 4.42 -23.44
CA ASP A 912 -1.49 3.77 -24.26
C ASP A 912 -1.26 2.31 -23.81
N GLN A 913 -0.17 1.70 -24.26
CA GLN A 913 0.16 0.30 -23.93
C GLN A 913 0.31 0.05 -22.41
N ASN A 914 0.64 1.07 -21.61
CA ASN A 914 0.75 0.95 -20.15
C ASN A 914 -0.62 0.91 -19.43
N PHE A 915 -1.73 1.21 -20.12
CA PHE A 915 -3.10 1.15 -19.60
C PHE A 915 -3.79 -0.21 -19.87
N GLU A 916 -3.34 -0.98 -20.87
CA GLU A 916 -3.91 -2.30 -21.15
C GLU A 916 -3.48 -3.35 -20.10
N PRO A 917 -4.29 -4.39 -19.86
CA PRO A 917 -3.87 -5.57 -19.10
C PRO A 917 -2.78 -6.38 -19.82
N ILE A 918 -2.37 -7.48 -19.20
CA ILE A 918 -1.33 -8.35 -19.73
C ILE A 918 -1.70 -9.00 -21.08
N GLY A 919 -0.69 -9.22 -21.93
CA GLY A 919 -0.84 -9.50 -23.36
C GLY A 919 -0.44 -8.32 -24.25
N VAL A 920 -0.43 -7.10 -23.68
CA VAL A 920 0.27 -5.93 -24.24
C VAL A 920 1.41 -5.58 -23.25
N PRO A 921 2.69 -5.47 -23.69
CA PRO A 921 3.81 -5.15 -22.79
C PRO A 921 3.74 -3.71 -22.26
N ASN A 922 4.59 -3.35 -21.29
CA ASN A 922 4.84 -1.95 -20.97
C ASN A 922 5.57 -1.26 -22.14
N SER A 923 5.19 -0.03 -22.46
CA SER A 923 5.89 0.84 -23.39
C SER A 923 6.89 1.71 -22.63
N TYR A 924 8.17 1.60 -22.95
CA TYR A 924 9.27 2.32 -22.28
C TYR A 924 10.32 2.80 -23.28
N ASP A 925 10.77 4.05 -23.14
CA ASP A 925 11.66 4.77 -24.06
C ASP A 925 13.16 4.54 -23.75
N TRP A 926 13.59 3.27 -23.80
CA TRP A 926 14.97 2.85 -23.54
C TRP A 926 16.00 3.70 -24.30
N GLY A 927 16.96 4.24 -23.55
CA GLY A 927 18.05 5.06 -24.09
C GLY A 927 17.68 6.52 -24.39
N SER A 928 16.55 7.05 -23.92
CA SER A 928 16.28 8.50 -23.91
C SER A 928 17.26 9.28 -23.03
N GLU A 929 17.21 10.62 -23.06
CA GLU A 929 18.09 11.43 -22.21
C GLU A 929 17.74 11.26 -20.72
N GLU A 930 16.44 11.12 -20.43
CA GLU A 930 15.88 10.91 -19.11
C GLU A 930 16.13 9.49 -18.57
N ASP A 931 16.04 8.47 -19.42
CA ASP A 931 16.42 7.08 -19.07
C ASP A 931 17.90 6.98 -18.67
N ARG A 932 18.80 7.66 -19.39
CA ARG A 932 20.24 7.65 -19.10
C ARG A 932 20.57 8.29 -17.75
N LYS A 933 19.93 9.41 -17.40
CA LYS A 933 20.13 10.13 -16.12
C LYS A 933 19.81 9.28 -14.89
N VAL A 934 18.99 8.23 -15.05
CA VAL A 934 18.64 7.29 -13.98
C VAL A 934 19.24 5.90 -14.20
N ALA A 935 19.98 5.64 -15.28
CA ALA A 935 20.34 4.28 -15.66
C ALA A 935 21.15 3.55 -14.58
N ASP A 936 22.14 4.22 -13.98
CA ASP A 936 23.00 3.73 -12.90
C ASP A 936 22.56 4.30 -11.54
N PRO A 937 21.95 3.49 -10.64
CA PRO A 937 21.40 3.98 -9.38
C PRO A 937 22.47 4.32 -8.31
N ILE A 938 23.75 3.99 -8.53
CA ILE A 938 24.83 4.24 -7.56
C ILE A 938 25.99 5.09 -8.10
N SER A 939 25.92 5.51 -9.37
CA SER A 939 26.81 6.53 -9.94
C SER A 939 26.75 7.86 -9.17
N ASP A 940 27.89 8.56 -9.11
CA ASP A 940 27.97 9.85 -8.39
C ASP A 940 27.15 10.95 -9.09
N GLU A 941 26.94 10.83 -10.41
CA GLU A 941 26.07 11.72 -11.19
C GLU A 941 24.59 11.56 -10.78
N PHE A 942 24.07 10.32 -10.75
CA PHE A 942 22.71 10.07 -10.28
C PHE A 942 22.54 10.43 -8.80
N GLN A 943 23.48 10.03 -7.95
CA GLN A 943 23.43 10.36 -6.51
C GLN A 943 23.50 11.88 -6.28
N GLY A 944 24.28 12.62 -7.08
CA GLY A 944 24.29 14.07 -7.10
C GLY A 944 22.92 14.65 -7.49
N LEU A 945 22.37 14.22 -8.64
CA LEU A 945 21.06 14.65 -9.14
C LEU A 945 19.93 14.39 -8.13
N TRP A 946 19.89 13.18 -7.55
CA TRP A 946 18.87 12.75 -6.60
C TRP A 946 18.89 13.60 -5.32
N ASN A 947 20.05 13.72 -4.67
CA ASN A 947 20.18 14.45 -3.42
C ASN A 947 20.01 15.98 -3.64
N TRP A 948 20.53 16.53 -4.74
CA TRP A 948 20.31 17.94 -5.10
C TRP A 948 18.84 18.24 -5.36
N ARG A 949 18.11 17.32 -6.04
CA ARG A 949 16.68 17.48 -6.28
C ARG A 949 15.89 17.46 -4.98
N ALA A 950 16.12 16.45 -4.14
CA ALA A 950 15.46 16.31 -2.84
C ALA A 950 15.62 17.60 -2.01
N LYS A 951 16.85 18.10 -1.87
CA LYS A 951 17.12 19.34 -1.13
C LYS A 951 16.49 20.58 -1.76
N THR A 952 16.63 20.76 -3.07
CA THR A 952 16.10 21.96 -3.78
C THR A 952 14.58 22.03 -3.68
N ASN A 953 13.91 20.88 -3.78
CA ASN A 953 12.47 20.79 -3.54
C ASN A 953 12.15 21.10 -2.07
N THR A 954 12.86 20.51 -1.09
CA THR A 954 12.63 20.74 0.36
C THR A 954 12.76 22.23 0.72
N ASP A 955 13.85 22.89 0.31
CA ASP A 955 14.11 24.31 0.57
C ASP A 955 12.99 25.21 -0.02
N ALA A 956 12.46 24.83 -1.19
CA ALA A 956 11.37 25.55 -1.85
C ALA A 956 10.02 25.34 -1.16
N PHE A 957 9.67 24.10 -0.77
CA PHE A 957 8.46 23.80 -0.03
C PHE A 957 8.48 24.46 1.36
N GLU A 958 9.61 24.41 2.07
CA GLU A 958 9.81 25.12 3.35
C GLU A 958 9.48 26.60 3.22
N LYS A 959 10.14 27.29 2.28
CA LYS A 959 10.02 28.74 2.09
C LYS A 959 8.59 29.18 1.72
N VAL A 960 7.86 28.38 0.94
CA VAL A 960 6.53 28.76 0.43
C VAL A 960 5.41 28.35 1.40
N PHE A 961 5.43 27.13 1.94
CA PHE A 961 4.25 26.51 2.58
C PHE A 961 4.42 26.21 4.09
N HIS A 962 5.64 26.26 4.65
CA HIS A 962 5.94 25.81 6.02
C HIS A 962 5.36 24.40 6.34
N PRO A 963 5.74 23.35 5.60
CA PRO A 963 5.20 22.01 5.78
C PRO A 963 5.57 21.45 7.16
N VAL A 964 4.71 20.58 7.68
CA VAL A 964 4.99 19.73 8.84
C VAL A 964 5.04 18.28 8.34
N PRO A 965 6.09 17.51 8.65
CA PRO A 965 7.15 17.78 9.62
C PRO A 965 8.35 18.54 9.02
N TYR A 966 9.20 19.11 9.87
CA TYR A 966 10.35 19.93 9.45
C TYR A 966 11.50 19.91 10.47
N ASP A 967 12.75 19.74 10.00
CA ASP A 967 13.94 19.52 10.83
C ASP A 967 14.41 20.72 11.67
N GLY A 968 13.91 21.93 11.38
CA GLY A 968 14.10 23.09 12.26
C GLY A 968 13.24 23.04 13.53
N VAL A 969 12.19 22.20 13.56
CA VAL A 969 11.29 22.01 14.72
C VAL A 969 11.68 20.75 15.48
N LYS A 970 12.51 20.92 16.51
CA LYS A 970 13.07 19.84 17.34
C LYS A 970 12.31 19.61 18.63
N ASN A 971 11.43 20.53 19.03
CA ASN A 971 10.64 20.46 20.26
C ASN A 971 9.25 21.12 20.10
N TRP A 972 8.33 20.85 21.04
CA TRP A 972 6.94 21.34 20.99
C TRP A 972 6.84 22.86 21.10
N LYS A 973 7.84 23.53 21.71
CA LYS A 973 7.92 24.99 21.71
C LYS A 973 8.14 25.53 20.29
N GLN A 974 9.11 24.98 19.56
CA GLN A 974 9.37 25.34 18.16
C GLN A 974 8.18 24.99 17.26
N TYR A 975 7.46 23.89 17.53
CA TYR A 975 6.23 23.55 16.83
C TYR A 975 5.14 24.62 16.98
N ASN A 976 5.01 25.20 18.18
CA ASN A 976 4.07 26.28 18.43
C ASN A 976 4.46 27.58 17.69
N GLU A 977 5.77 27.89 17.63
CA GLU A 977 6.30 29.08 16.96
C GLU A 977 6.28 28.97 15.42
N TYR A 978 6.55 27.78 14.86
CA TYR A 978 6.64 27.51 13.41
C TYR A 978 5.29 27.15 12.77
N TYR A 979 4.45 26.38 13.44
CA TYR A 979 3.19 25.87 12.87
C TYR A 979 1.95 26.50 13.52
N SER A 980 1.81 26.38 14.85
CA SER A 980 0.55 26.79 15.51
C SER A 980 0.24 28.28 15.34
N ARG A 981 1.26 29.15 15.32
CA ARG A 981 1.16 30.59 15.02
C ARG A 981 0.37 30.90 13.74
N PHE A 982 0.47 30.07 12.71
CA PHE A 982 -0.07 30.36 11.38
C PHE A 982 -1.37 29.62 11.10
N PHE A 983 -1.45 28.34 11.49
CA PHE A 983 -2.50 27.42 11.05
C PHE A 983 -3.49 27.01 12.16
N LYS A 984 -3.17 27.23 13.44
CA LYS A 984 -4.08 26.88 14.56
C LYS A 984 -5.13 27.98 14.74
N GLN A 985 -6.39 27.59 14.92
CA GLN A 985 -7.46 28.52 15.33
C GLN A 985 -7.36 28.75 16.84
N GLU A 986 -7.64 29.96 17.32
CA GLU A 986 -7.68 30.21 18.75
C GLU A 986 -8.92 29.56 19.38
N GLU A 987 -8.74 28.84 20.50
CA GLU A 987 -9.83 28.36 21.35
C GLU A 987 -10.46 29.50 22.17
N GLY A 988 -11.13 30.39 21.45
CA GLY A 988 -12.08 31.33 22.04
C GLY A 988 -13.35 30.63 22.52
N ASP A 989 -14.03 31.28 23.47
CA ASP A 989 -15.40 30.94 23.88
C ASP A 989 -16.32 30.81 22.66
N LYS A 990 -17.37 29.98 22.70
CA LYS A 990 -18.02 29.37 21.52
C LYS A 990 -18.54 30.33 20.44
N ASN A 991 -18.66 31.62 20.74
CA ASN A 991 -19.13 32.68 19.84
C ASN A 991 -18.00 33.56 19.27
N ASN A 992 -16.72 33.31 19.58
CA ASN A 992 -15.62 34.24 19.26
C ASN A 992 -14.25 33.53 19.06
N LYS A 993 -14.23 32.40 18.32
CA LYS A 993 -12.96 31.82 17.82
C LYS A 993 -12.35 32.76 16.77
N LYS A 994 -11.05 33.07 16.89
CA LYS A 994 -10.33 33.69 15.77
C LYS A 994 -9.98 32.62 14.72
N PRO A 995 -10.16 32.87 13.42
CA PRO A 995 -9.66 31.98 12.37
C PRO A 995 -8.13 31.92 12.41
N SER A 996 -7.56 30.88 11.81
CA SER A 996 -6.12 30.79 11.58
C SER A 996 -5.66 31.92 10.64
N LYS A 997 -4.36 32.24 10.66
CA LYS A 997 -3.80 33.31 9.84
C LYS A 997 -3.68 32.90 8.37
N TYR A 998 -3.41 31.62 8.13
CA TYR A 998 -3.41 30.96 6.82
C TYR A 998 -4.17 29.63 6.91
N LYS A 999 -4.59 29.10 5.76
CA LYS A 999 -5.21 27.76 5.62
C LYS A 999 -4.12 26.68 5.59
N TRP A 1000 -4.39 25.47 6.10
CA TRP A 1000 -3.43 24.34 6.06
C TRP A 1000 -2.99 24.05 4.61
N GLY A 1001 -1.68 23.99 4.37
CA GLY A 1001 -1.11 23.70 3.05
C GLY A 1001 -1.08 24.87 2.05
N HIS A 1002 -1.64 26.04 2.40
CA HIS A 1002 -1.58 27.24 1.55
C HIS A 1002 -0.31 28.07 1.80
N VAL A 1003 0.01 28.98 0.89
CA VAL A 1003 1.23 29.83 0.97
C VAL A 1003 1.22 30.71 2.21
N VAL A 1004 2.31 30.68 2.99
CA VAL A 1004 2.52 31.59 4.11
C VAL A 1004 3.01 32.94 3.57
N ALA A 1005 2.06 33.78 3.17
CA ALA A 1005 2.31 35.05 2.49
C ALA A 1005 3.18 36.05 3.28
N GLU A 1006 3.39 35.83 4.58
CA GLU A 1006 4.31 36.58 5.44
C GLU A 1006 5.79 36.50 4.98
N ASN A 1007 6.17 35.48 4.20
CA ASN A 1007 7.52 35.28 3.67
C ASN A 1007 7.83 36.09 2.39
N PHE A 1008 6.86 36.82 1.85
CA PHE A 1008 6.91 37.39 0.50
C PHE A 1008 6.48 38.87 0.47
N ALA A 1009 6.88 39.60 -0.58
CA ALA A 1009 6.42 40.97 -0.80
C ALA A 1009 4.90 41.04 -1.02
N GLN A 1010 4.28 42.20 -0.71
CA GLN A 1010 2.84 42.36 -0.91
C GLN A 1010 2.49 42.60 -2.40
N GLY A 1011 1.34 42.05 -2.83
CA GLY A 1011 0.81 42.24 -4.18
C GLY A 1011 1.58 41.50 -5.27
N GLU A 1012 1.59 42.08 -6.48
CA GLU A 1012 2.18 41.50 -7.70
C GLU A 1012 3.65 41.05 -7.55
N GLN A 1013 4.41 41.64 -6.62
CA GLN A 1013 5.79 41.24 -6.37
C GLN A 1013 5.85 39.89 -5.64
N GLY A 1014 5.00 39.66 -4.62
CA GLY A 1014 4.95 38.39 -3.90
C GLY A 1014 4.54 37.22 -4.79
N VAL A 1015 3.56 37.43 -5.68
CA VAL A 1015 3.16 36.42 -6.70
C VAL A 1015 4.37 35.98 -7.53
N ARG A 1016 5.22 36.92 -7.95
CA ARG A 1016 6.43 36.63 -8.74
C ARG A 1016 7.48 35.93 -7.90
N GLU A 1017 7.68 36.34 -6.65
CA GLU A 1017 8.64 35.70 -5.73
C GLU A 1017 8.22 34.26 -5.39
N VAL A 1018 6.92 33.99 -5.20
CA VAL A 1018 6.37 32.64 -5.03
C VAL A 1018 6.60 31.80 -6.30
N LYS A 1019 6.21 32.31 -7.48
CA LYS A 1019 6.40 31.60 -8.75
C LYS A 1019 7.88 31.35 -9.09
N GLU A 1020 8.77 32.29 -8.75
CA GLU A 1020 10.22 32.12 -8.94
C GLU A 1020 10.82 31.07 -7.99
N VAL A 1021 10.25 30.86 -6.80
CA VAL A 1021 10.65 29.75 -5.91
C VAL A 1021 10.09 28.42 -6.43
N LEU A 1022 8.79 28.37 -6.76
CA LEU A 1022 8.13 27.16 -7.28
C LEU A 1022 8.72 26.67 -8.61
N SER A 1023 9.24 27.57 -9.46
CA SER A 1023 9.83 27.18 -10.76
C SER A 1023 11.07 26.29 -10.65
N ASN A 1024 11.72 26.21 -9.47
CA ASN A 1024 12.87 25.34 -9.22
C ASN A 1024 12.45 23.89 -8.92
N ILE A 1025 11.21 23.66 -8.48
CA ILE A 1025 10.70 22.34 -8.09
C ILE A 1025 10.54 21.47 -9.35
N ARG A 1026 11.02 20.22 -9.31
CA ARG A 1026 10.70 19.19 -10.32
C ARG A 1026 10.42 17.85 -9.65
N GLY A 1027 9.45 17.12 -10.17
CA GLY A 1027 8.92 15.92 -9.51
C GLY A 1027 8.42 16.22 -8.11
N SER A 1028 8.42 15.19 -7.26
CA SER A 1028 7.85 15.21 -5.91
C SER A 1028 8.86 14.87 -4.81
N LEU A 1029 10.09 14.47 -5.14
CA LEU A 1029 11.10 14.02 -4.18
C LEU A 1029 11.50 15.12 -3.18
N VAL A 1030 11.49 14.81 -1.88
CA VAL A 1030 11.96 15.69 -0.78
C VAL A 1030 12.74 14.89 0.28
N GLU A 1031 13.55 15.59 1.08
CA GLU A 1031 14.34 14.98 2.18
C GLU A 1031 13.46 14.68 3.42
N MET A 1032 13.54 13.45 3.95
CA MET A 1032 12.76 13.03 5.12
C MET A 1032 13.20 13.80 6.38
N PRO A 1033 12.29 14.44 7.14
CA PRO A 1033 12.63 15.21 8.33
C PRO A 1033 12.93 14.31 9.54
N LEU A 1034 14.17 13.82 9.64
CA LEU A 1034 14.65 12.89 10.67
C LEU A 1034 14.97 13.56 12.02
N LEU A 1035 15.08 14.89 12.09
CA LEU A 1035 15.33 15.66 13.30
C LEU A 1035 14.06 16.28 13.92
N PHE A 1036 12.90 16.16 13.25
CA PHE A 1036 11.63 16.66 13.75
C PHE A 1036 11.26 16.08 15.13
N LEU A 1037 10.95 16.97 16.08
CA LEU A 1037 10.63 16.66 17.48
C LEU A 1037 11.65 15.77 18.23
N LYS A 1038 12.92 15.72 17.79
CA LYS A 1038 13.95 14.82 18.38
C LYS A 1038 14.36 15.13 19.83
N GLU A 1039 13.93 16.25 20.39
CA GLU A 1039 14.22 16.67 21.78
C GLU A 1039 13.02 16.35 22.70
N GLU A 1040 11.97 15.70 22.19
CA GLU A 1040 10.74 15.37 22.88
C GLU A 1040 10.46 13.86 22.80
N ASP A 1041 9.78 13.36 23.82
CA ASP A 1041 8.90 12.19 23.73
C ASP A 1041 7.65 12.62 22.92
N ILE A 1042 7.42 11.96 21.78
CA ILE A 1042 6.36 12.32 20.84
C ILE A 1042 5.04 11.67 21.28
N ALA A 1043 5.04 10.40 21.70
CA ALA A 1043 3.84 9.61 21.94
C ALA A 1043 3.50 9.32 23.42
N LYS A 1044 3.90 10.19 24.35
CA LYS A 1044 3.53 10.23 25.80
C LYS A 1044 2.64 9.10 26.29
N GLU A 1045 3.23 8.18 27.06
CA GLU A 1045 2.56 7.05 27.71
C GLU A 1045 1.20 7.42 28.33
N GLY A 1046 0.18 6.59 28.10
CA GLY A 1046 -1.17 6.87 28.58
C GLY A 1046 -2.15 5.71 28.41
N ILE A 1047 -3.45 6.02 28.52
CA ILE A 1047 -4.50 4.99 28.40
C ILE A 1047 -4.62 4.48 26.95
N GLY A 1048 -4.26 5.31 25.96
CA GLY A 1048 -4.25 4.94 24.54
C GLY A 1048 -2.97 4.23 24.06
N LEU A 1049 -1.80 4.60 24.58
CA LEU A 1049 -0.51 3.97 24.27
C LEU A 1049 0.15 3.43 25.55
N ASN A 1050 0.27 2.11 25.63
CA ASN A 1050 0.91 1.35 26.70
C ASN A 1050 1.25 -0.06 26.21
N ALA A 1051 1.93 -0.86 27.04
CA ALA A 1051 2.47 -2.19 26.71
C ALA A 1051 1.47 -3.28 26.24
N PHE A 1052 0.18 -2.95 26.11
CA PHE A 1052 -0.86 -3.80 25.52
C PHE A 1052 -1.52 -3.21 24.26
N THR A 1053 -1.28 -1.93 23.95
CA THR A 1053 -1.74 -1.24 22.74
C THR A 1053 -0.61 -0.82 21.80
N GLU A 1054 0.65 -0.83 22.25
CA GLU A 1054 1.82 -0.59 21.39
C GLU A 1054 1.87 -1.56 20.20
N ASP A 1055 1.61 -2.86 20.43
CA ASP A 1055 1.51 -3.92 19.40
C ASP A 1055 0.41 -3.68 18.34
N VAL A 1056 -0.47 -2.68 18.53
CA VAL A 1056 -1.48 -2.26 17.51
C VAL A 1056 -0.86 -1.31 16.47
N TYR A 1057 0.17 -0.56 16.87
CA TYR A 1057 0.85 0.49 16.10
C TYR A 1057 2.19 0.06 15.50
N THR A 1058 2.76 -1.08 15.94
CA THR A 1058 3.96 -1.70 15.38
C THR A 1058 3.71 -2.52 14.12
#